data_AF-A0A2E6NN77-F1
#
_entry.id   AF-A0A2E6NN77-F1
#
_cell.length_a   1.000
_cell.length_b   1.000
_cell.length_c   1.000
_cell.angle_alpha   90.00
_cell.angle_beta   90.00
_cell.angle_gamma   90.00
#
_symmetry.space_group_name_H-M   'P 1'
#
loop_
_entity.id
_entity.type
_entity.pdbx_description
1 polymer ?
#
loop_
_entity_poly.entity_id
_entity_poly.type
_entity_poly.pdbx_seq_one_letter_code
_entity_poly.pdbx_strand_id
1 'polypeptide(L)'
;MIIGIRDPGAVLLCPCRSRRVFSHRSLPGRTLTSGSCEKKLGAQQPKVLTARNRMARMEAFKSLIFPAVVLCGCTTAPVEDPARSVPGVRVWAAGSTEKIQHANRSQLPHDGPWDERARKVRIEGVRGEHVPFQVIVTADRVDQRGITVEVSELRCGDALLPAAAVKVYLEYFSKVYAPSGKNGRKGYWPDALVPLTRPFAIRSSRRDRGPVLRHQPLWVDVVVPADQQPGVYEGTVTVRAGGGELGSLGIELKVWNVTLARERHFPVQFGFFYGREIARLHGVEQDSDEFRELFFEYLGYMLEHRVDPAFISIGLDGGVKDGRYVLEWTDPRMEKFLFDRGQCRFLIGAGPPGLSRAGLTKEQYEEYVRQYLRQVIAHARESGWYERLSFTGAVDEPRNRKEYDAVRYWADLVHSVDPRVPVAVTEQPLPDRPEWGTLVGYCSEWIVHGNELDRNRAAIAERQAAGERVSWYISCDQLYPQPNYYIDRFAADCRMISWLTWRYRLGGMLYWATTLWREVRDPWADAISWKRSHCNAPAAGEGMLLYPGNLVEKYTGQENVYGPVGSLRFALLREGIEELELLYQLASRGGRAEADEIVESICRGVKDFSRDPAAIDKARRRLILALAARQKARP
;
A
#
# COMPACT_ATOMS: atom_id res chain seq x y z
N MET A 1 -18.53 -14.66 5.44
CA MET A 1 -18.81 -13.36 4.79
C MET A 1 -20.32 -13.09 4.60
N ILE A 2 -21.06 -12.59 5.61
CA ILE A 2 -22.43 -12.08 5.35
C ILE A 2 -22.31 -10.63 4.88
N ILE A 3 -22.09 -10.43 3.59
CA ILE A 3 -22.24 -9.12 2.96
C ILE A 3 -23.06 -9.33 1.68
N GLY A 4 -24.31 -9.75 1.89
CA GLY A 4 -25.32 -9.64 0.85
C GLY A 4 -25.63 -8.16 0.64
N ILE A 5 -25.76 -7.77 -0.63
CA ILE A 5 -26.37 -6.52 -1.06
C ILE A 5 -27.77 -6.47 -0.43
N ARG A 6 -27.91 -5.79 0.70
CA ARG A 6 -29.19 -5.30 1.20
C ARG A 6 -29.33 -3.87 0.69
N ASP A 7 -29.99 -3.78 -0.45
CA ASP A 7 -31.00 -2.76 -0.77
C ASP A 7 -30.63 -1.29 -0.46
N PRO A 8 -30.12 -0.51 -1.45
CA PRO A 8 -30.04 0.94 -1.33
C PRO A 8 -31.39 1.55 -1.74
N GLY A 9 -32.40 1.36 -0.89
CA GLY A 9 -33.79 1.69 -1.25
C GLY A 9 -34.62 2.22 -0.09
N ALA A 10 -34.14 3.21 0.65
CA ALA A 10 -34.99 4.03 1.52
C ALA A 10 -34.35 5.38 1.82
N VAL A 11 -34.62 6.35 0.95
CA VAL A 11 -34.57 7.78 1.29
C VAL A 11 -35.65 8.04 2.33
N LEU A 12 -35.28 8.18 3.61
CA LEU A 12 -36.17 8.67 4.64
C LEU A 12 -35.90 10.15 4.86
N LEU A 13 -36.69 10.95 4.14
CA LEU A 13 -36.88 12.37 4.34
C LEU A 13 -37.19 12.65 5.81
N CYS A 14 -36.39 13.52 6.41
CA CYS A 14 -36.66 14.16 7.70
C CYS A 14 -37.77 15.21 7.54
N PRO A 15 -38.77 15.27 8.44
CA PRO A 15 -39.48 16.52 8.70
C PRO A 15 -39.28 16.98 10.15
N CYS A 16 -38.76 18.21 10.27
CA CYS A 16 -38.86 19.02 11.48
C CYS A 16 -40.33 19.40 11.75
N ARG A 17 -40.84 19.18 12.97
CA ARG A 17 -41.34 20.22 13.90
C ARG A 17 -42.28 19.69 15.01
N SER A 18 -41.99 20.18 16.22
CA SER A 18 -42.91 20.72 17.24
C SER A 18 -43.50 19.85 18.36
N ARG A 19 -43.16 20.30 19.59
CA ARG A 19 -44.02 20.63 20.75
C ARG A 19 -44.86 19.55 21.47
N ARG A 20 -44.50 19.43 22.76
CA ARG A 20 -45.32 19.45 24.00
C ARG A 20 -45.81 18.13 24.64
N VAL A 21 -45.21 17.89 25.82
CA VAL A 21 -45.75 17.69 27.20
C VAL A 21 -46.80 16.61 27.54
N PHE A 22 -46.54 15.98 28.71
CA PHE A 22 -47.38 15.21 29.66
C PHE A 22 -47.49 13.69 29.40
N SER A 23 -47.44 12.76 30.38
CA SER A 23 -47.33 12.84 31.85
C SER A 23 -46.90 11.48 32.46
N HIS A 24 -46.24 11.57 33.62
CA HIS A 24 -46.23 10.69 34.82
C HIS A 24 -46.42 9.16 34.74
N ARG A 25 -45.45 8.44 35.36
CA ARG A 25 -45.67 7.72 36.63
C ARG A 25 -44.37 7.61 37.45
N SER A 26 -44.56 7.76 38.76
CA SER A 26 -43.64 7.99 39.88
C SER A 26 -43.26 6.68 40.61
N LEU A 27 -42.05 6.53 41.21
CA LEU A 27 -41.67 6.74 42.63
C LEU A 27 -40.33 5.95 42.91
N PRO A 28 -39.61 6.06 44.04
CA PRO A 28 -38.91 7.26 44.55
C PRO A 28 -37.50 7.00 45.16
N GLY A 29 -36.68 8.07 45.24
CA GLY A 29 -36.02 8.54 46.47
C GLY A 29 -34.71 7.89 46.98
N ARG A 30 -33.59 8.63 46.89
CA ARG A 30 -32.97 9.40 48.02
C ARG A 30 -31.66 10.11 47.58
N THR A 31 -31.77 11.44 47.37
CA THR A 31 -31.03 12.55 48.02
C THR A 31 -29.58 12.33 48.55
N LEU A 32 -28.60 13.26 48.48
CA LEU A 32 -28.56 14.69 48.12
C LEU A 32 -27.08 15.20 48.21
N THR A 33 -26.66 16.04 47.23
CA THR A 33 -25.89 17.33 47.31
C THR A 33 -24.57 17.46 48.10
N SER A 34 -23.65 18.41 47.86
CA SER A 34 -23.41 19.51 46.90
C SER A 34 -22.09 20.18 47.33
N GLY A 35 -21.41 20.95 46.48
CA GLY A 35 -20.42 21.93 46.98
C GLY A 35 -19.56 22.59 45.90
N SER A 36 -19.97 23.79 45.50
CA SER A 36 -19.39 24.67 44.50
C SER A 36 -18.06 25.31 44.91
N CYS A 37 -17.31 25.73 43.89
CA CYS A 37 -16.02 26.41 43.95
C CYS A 37 -16.17 27.89 43.55
N GLU A 38 -15.63 28.83 44.33
CA GLU A 38 -15.26 30.18 43.86
C GLU A 38 -14.09 30.82 44.66
N LYS A 39 -13.02 31.15 43.91
CA LYS A 39 -12.19 32.39 43.83
C LYS A 39 -11.33 32.97 44.98
N LYS A 40 -10.07 33.27 44.54
CA LYS A 40 -9.18 34.46 44.78
C LYS A 40 -8.52 34.58 46.18
N LEU A 41 -7.31 35.11 46.42
CA LEU A 41 -6.34 36.01 45.75
C LEU A 41 -5.02 35.96 46.57
N GLY A 42 -3.85 36.32 46.00
CA GLY A 42 -2.63 36.61 46.80
C GLY A 42 -1.38 36.85 45.94
N ALA A 43 -0.66 37.96 46.18
CA ALA A 43 0.26 38.61 45.27
C ALA A 43 1.72 38.74 45.80
N GLN A 44 2.64 38.98 44.84
CA GLN A 44 3.89 39.78 44.89
C GLN A 44 5.22 39.24 45.52
N GLN A 45 6.28 39.53 44.74
CA GLN A 45 7.75 39.35 44.83
C GLN A 45 8.43 40.29 45.88
N PRO A 46 9.79 40.50 46.01
CA PRO A 46 10.96 40.09 45.16
C PRO A 46 12.27 39.74 45.90
N LYS A 47 13.34 39.39 45.14
CA LYS A 47 14.73 39.80 45.48
C LYS A 47 15.67 39.74 44.27
N VAL A 48 16.43 40.83 44.14
CA VAL A 48 17.47 41.18 43.16
C VAL A 48 18.84 40.83 43.72
N LEU A 49 19.82 40.47 42.88
CA LEU A 49 21.23 40.79 43.12
C LEU A 49 22.03 40.89 41.82
N THR A 50 23.00 41.80 41.84
CA THR A 50 23.59 42.55 40.75
C THR A 50 25.08 42.24 40.52
N ALA A 51 25.46 42.20 39.23
CA ALA A 51 26.56 42.94 38.58
C ALA A 51 28.07 42.59 38.73
N ARG A 52 28.78 42.88 37.60
CA ARG A 52 30.18 43.35 37.39
C ARG A 52 31.31 42.30 37.37
N ASN A 53 32.42 42.41 36.60
CA ASN A 53 32.87 43.21 35.43
C ASN A 53 34.33 42.78 35.07
N ARG A 54 34.79 43.14 33.85
CA ARG A 54 36.20 43.35 33.37
C ARG A 54 37.09 42.12 33.06
N MET A 55 37.58 41.94 31.82
CA MET A 55 38.63 42.66 31.04
C MET A 55 40.06 42.50 31.57
N ALA A 56 40.96 41.88 30.78
CA ALA A 56 42.13 42.55 30.15
C ALA A 56 43.09 41.56 29.43
N ARG A 57 43.68 42.06 28.34
CA ARG A 57 44.73 41.51 27.46
C ARG A 57 46.15 41.70 28.02
N MET A 58 47.12 40.93 27.50
CA MET A 58 48.44 41.31 26.93
C MET A 58 49.35 40.07 26.91
N GLU A 59 49.84 39.60 25.75
CA GLU A 59 51.11 40.01 25.08
C GLU A 59 52.32 39.97 26.03
N ALA A 60 53.53 39.50 25.69
CA ALA A 60 54.14 38.86 24.54
C ALA A 60 55.55 38.43 25.04
N PHE A 61 56.18 37.40 24.47
CA PHE A 61 57.65 37.31 24.47
C PHE A 61 58.13 36.61 23.20
N LYS A 62 58.87 37.36 22.38
CA LYS A 62 59.63 36.90 21.22
C LYS A 62 61.06 36.57 21.68
N SER A 63 61.64 35.49 21.17
CA SER A 63 63.05 35.46 20.77
C SER A 63 63.28 34.35 19.73
N LEU A 64 64.07 34.70 18.72
CA LEU A 64 64.44 33.96 17.51
C LEU A 64 65.43 32.83 17.80
N ILE A 65 65.44 31.76 16.98
CA ILE A 65 66.59 31.30 16.14
C ILE A 65 66.02 30.50 14.93
N PHE A 66 66.54 30.75 13.73
CA PHE A 66 66.24 30.16 12.40
C PHE A 66 67.49 29.37 11.90
N PRO A 67 67.46 28.55 10.82
CA PRO A 67 66.78 27.27 10.64
C PRO A 67 67.78 26.11 10.36
N ALA A 68 67.31 24.86 10.44
CA ALA A 68 67.94 23.73 9.75
C ALA A 68 66.90 23.12 8.81
N VAL A 69 67.17 23.22 7.51
CA VAL A 69 66.38 22.62 6.43
C VAL A 69 66.72 21.14 6.37
N VAL A 70 65.76 20.28 6.70
CA VAL A 70 65.78 18.87 6.33
C VAL A 70 64.49 18.59 5.56
N LEU A 71 64.65 18.43 4.25
CA LEU A 71 63.61 17.92 3.35
C LEU A 71 63.46 16.42 3.60
N CYS A 72 62.37 16.03 4.25
CA CYS A 72 61.88 14.66 4.20
C CYS A 72 60.41 14.72 3.77
N GLY A 73 60.13 14.16 2.60
CA GLY A 73 58.81 14.20 1.97
C GLY A 73 57.77 13.45 2.79
N CYS A 74 56.87 14.19 3.43
CA CYS A 74 55.60 13.65 3.88
C CYS A 74 54.70 13.44 2.66
N THR A 75 54.54 12.18 2.25
CA THR A 75 53.41 11.75 1.44
C THR A 75 52.13 12.23 2.11
N THR A 76 51.37 13.08 1.43
CA THR A 76 50.05 13.52 1.88
C THR A 76 49.14 12.32 1.95
N ALA A 77 48.92 11.83 3.18
CA ALA A 77 47.80 10.98 3.49
C ALA A 77 46.50 11.68 3.04
N PRO A 78 45.50 10.94 2.56
CA PRO A 78 44.22 11.54 2.21
C PRO A 78 43.66 12.21 3.46
N VAL A 79 43.28 13.48 3.31
CA VAL A 79 42.55 14.22 4.33
C VAL A 79 41.21 13.52 4.49
N GLU A 80 41.07 12.73 5.57
CA GLU A 80 39.77 12.34 6.09
C GLU A 80 39.02 13.65 6.36
N ASP A 81 37.93 13.90 5.63
CA ASP A 81 36.94 14.90 6.01
C ASP A 81 36.16 14.30 7.20
N PRO A 82 36.36 14.77 8.44
CA PRO A 82 35.57 14.29 9.54
C PRO A 82 34.25 15.04 9.46
N ALA A 83 33.29 14.49 8.71
CA ALA A 83 31.88 14.77 8.94
C ALA A 83 31.66 14.67 10.46
N ARG A 84 31.46 15.80 11.13
CA ARG A 84 31.39 15.89 12.59
C ARG A 84 30.29 14.93 13.06
N SER A 85 30.68 13.74 13.51
CA SER A 85 29.73 12.79 14.07
C SER A 85 29.16 13.41 15.33
N VAL A 86 27.88 13.81 15.30
CA VAL A 86 27.20 14.29 16.51
C VAL A 86 27.11 13.11 17.48
N PRO A 87 27.71 13.19 18.69
CA PRO A 87 27.70 12.07 19.62
C PRO A 87 26.28 11.57 19.89
N GLY A 88 26.08 10.26 19.76
CA GLY A 88 24.78 9.63 19.91
C GLY A 88 23.86 9.71 18.68
N VAL A 89 24.28 10.32 17.57
CA VAL A 89 23.51 10.29 16.31
C VAL A 89 24.24 9.44 15.28
N ARG A 90 23.49 8.59 14.57
CA ARG A 90 24.00 7.79 13.45
C ARG A 90 23.02 7.80 12.29
N VAL A 91 23.56 7.92 11.08
CA VAL A 91 22.83 7.79 9.82
C VAL A 91 23.36 6.55 9.10
N TRP A 92 22.46 5.63 8.75
CA TRP A 92 22.76 4.35 8.10
C TRP A 92 21.59 3.94 7.18
N ALA A 93 21.75 2.89 6.36
CA ALA A 93 20.71 2.44 5.43
C ALA A 93 20.25 1.00 5.68
N ALA A 94 19.05 0.67 5.19
CA ALA A 94 18.50 -0.69 5.18
C ALA A 94 17.79 -0.97 3.85
N GLY A 95 17.50 -2.25 3.58
CA GLY A 95 16.69 -2.63 2.42
C GLY A 95 15.21 -2.32 2.58
N SER A 96 14.47 -2.29 1.47
CA SER A 96 13.01 -2.06 1.45
C SER A 96 12.24 -3.11 2.27
N THR A 97 12.76 -4.34 2.32
CA THR A 97 12.09 -5.51 2.94
C THR A 97 12.39 -5.65 4.45
N GLU A 98 12.83 -4.59 5.12
CA GLU A 98 13.03 -4.54 6.57
C GLU A 98 12.03 -3.58 7.23
N LYS A 99 11.43 -3.96 8.37
CA LYS A 99 10.65 -3.03 9.20
C LYS A 99 11.48 -2.53 10.37
N ILE A 100 11.99 -1.31 10.26
CA ILE A 100 12.77 -0.69 11.34
C ILE A 100 11.81 -0.06 12.35
N GLN A 101 11.77 -0.60 13.58
CA GLN A 101 10.88 -0.10 14.62
C GLN A 101 11.50 1.09 15.38
N HIS A 102 10.65 1.88 16.01
CA HIS A 102 11.07 3.07 16.76
C HIS A 102 12.19 2.85 17.79
N ALA A 103 12.26 1.67 18.43
CA ALA A 103 13.22 1.35 19.48
C ALA A 103 14.19 0.21 19.12
N ASN A 104 13.80 -0.64 18.17
CA ASN A 104 14.52 -1.85 17.82
C ASN A 104 14.85 -1.84 16.33
N ARG A 105 16.06 -2.29 15.98
CA ARG A 105 16.36 -2.69 14.62
C ARG A 105 15.53 -3.92 14.24
N SER A 106 15.33 -4.16 12.94
CA SER A 106 14.75 -5.41 12.43
C SER A 106 15.53 -6.63 12.98
N GLN A 107 14.89 -7.81 13.05
CA GLN A 107 15.55 -9.05 13.50
C GLN A 107 16.18 -9.85 12.34
N LEU A 108 16.14 -9.32 11.12
CA LEU A 108 16.61 -10.00 9.90
C LEU A 108 18.11 -9.73 9.65
N PRO A 109 18.82 -10.60 8.90
CA PRO A 109 20.21 -10.37 8.52
C PRO A 109 20.39 -9.00 7.84
N HIS A 110 21.45 -8.28 8.21
CA HIS A 110 21.47 -6.81 8.22
C HIS A 110 22.32 -6.11 7.15
N ASP A 111 22.64 -6.81 6.05
CA ASP A 111 23.64 -6.32 5.09
C ASP A 111 23.18 -6.43 3.63
N GLY A 112 21.86 -6.34 3.35
CA GLY A 112 21.32 -6.50 1.99
C GLY A 112 21.91 -5.50 0.98
N PRO A 113 21.45 -4.23 0.98
CA PRO A 113 22.02 -3.19 0.12
C PRO A 113 23.03 -2.26 0.83
N TRP A 114 23.18 -2.32 2.15
CA TRP A 114 24.01 -1.36 2.92
C TRP A 114 25.44 -1.86 3.15
N ASP A 115 26.42 -1.09 2.67
CA ASP A 115 27.84 -1.27 2.98
C ASP A 115 28.26 -0.23 4.03
N GLU A 116 28.34 -0.66 5.29
CA GLU A 116 28.68 0.21 6.42
C GLU A 116 30.09 0.80 6.30
N ARG A 117 31.05 0.04 5.76
CA ARG A 117 32.45 0.49 5.63
C ARG A 117 32.58 1.56 4.56
N ALA A 118 31.93 1.36 3.41
CA ALA A 118 31.90 2.34 2.34
C ALA A 118 30.90 3.49 2.58
N ARG A 119 30.07 3.39 3.63
CA ARG A 119 28.91 4.25 3.88
C ARG A 119 28.03 4.43 2.64
N LYS A 120 27.81 3.34 1.91
CA LYS A 120 27.18 3.34 0.59
C LYS A 120 26.05 2.33 0.53
N VAL A 121 24.89 2.75 0.02
CA VAL A 121 23.79 1.85 -0.32
C VAL A 121 23.91 1.47 -1.79
N ARG A 122 23.90 0.16 -2.09
CA ARG A 122 24.00 -0.41 -3.43
C ARG A 122 22.66 -1.05 -3.78
N ILE A 123 22.01 -0.46 -4.77
CA ILE A 123 20.72 -0.91 -5.28
C ILE A 123 20.80 -1.12 -6.78
N GLU A 124 19.89 -1.93 -7.31
CA GLU A 124 19.81 -2.20 -8.74
C GLU A 124 18.37 -2.22 -9.21
N GLY A 125 18.13 -1.72 -10.42
CA GLY A 125 16.81 -1.76 -11.04
C GLY A 125 16.85 -1.64 -12.54
N VAL A 126 15.69 -1.77 -13.14
CA VAL A 126 15.48 -1.67 -14.58
C VAL A 126 14.83 -0.33 -14.90
N ARG A 127 14.78 0.03 -16.19
CA ARG A 127 14.14 1.27 -16.63
C ARG A 127 12.62 1.16 -16.44
N GLY A 128 12.00 2.20 -15.88
CA GLY A 128 10.56 2.26 -15.61
C GLY A 128 10.13 1.65 -14.27
N GLU A 129 11.08 1.28 -13.40
CA GLU A 129 10.85 0.63 -12.11
C GLU A 129 11.01 1.62 -10.94
N HIS A 130 10.34 1.33 -9.83
CA HIS A 130 10.61 1.95 -8.54
C HIS A 130 11.65 1.13 -7.75
N VAL A 131 12.75 1.75 -7.33
CA VAL A 131 13.85 1.06 -6.63
C VAL A 131 14.03 1.65 -5.22
N PRO A 132 13.31 1.12 -4.22
CA PRO A 132 13.32 1.70 -2.89
C PRO A 132 14.40 1.13 -1.97
N PHE A 133 14.77 1.94 -0.98
CA PHE A 133 15.58 1.56 0.18
C PHE A 133 15.21 2.46 1.37
N GLN A 134 15.82 2.26 2.54
CA GLN A 134 15.59 3.10 3.71
C GLN A 134 16.85 3.83 4.14
N VAL A 135 16.69 5.08 4.56
CA VAL A 135 17.69 5.85 5.33
C VAL A 135 17.19 5.99 6.76
N ILE A 136 18.01 5.58 7.73
CA ILE A 136 17.62 5.57 9.14
C ILE A 136 18.45 6.61 9.88
N VAL A 137 17.76 7.57 10.50
CA VAL A 137 18.36 8.47 11.47
C VAL A 137 18.14 7.89 12.86
N THR A 138 19.23 7.51 13.51
CA THR A 138 19.23 7.00 14.88
C THR A 138 19.75 8.08 15.82
N ALA A 139 18.97 8.40 16.84
CA ALA A 139 19.39 9.29 17.92
C ALA A 139 19.30 8.53 19.25
N ASP A 140 20.45 8.26 19.87
CA ASP A 140 20.62 7.50 21.09
C ASP A 140 20.70 8.43 22.29
N ARG A 141 19.60 8.52 23.06
CA ARG A 141 19.48 9.34 24.29
C ARG A 141 19.73 10.84 24.05
N VAL A 142 19.63 11.29 22.80
CA VAL A 142 19.76 12.70 22.40
C VAL A 142 18.54 13.09 21.58
N ASP A 143 17.96 14.26 21.87
CA ASP A 143 16.91 14.83 21.02
C ASP A 143 17.55 15.51 19.82
N GLN A 144 16.97 15.31 18.64
CA GLN A 144 17.34 15.99 17.41
C GLN A 144 16.12 16.72 16.86
N ARG A 145 16.30 17.96 16.41
CA ARG A 145 15.21 18.83 15.92
C ARG A 145 15.64 19.54 14.65
N GLY A 146 14.67 19.87 13.79
CA GLY A 146 14.95 20.55 12.53
C GLY A 146 15.80 19.69 11.61
N ILE A 147 15.56 18.37 11.61
CA ILE A 147 16.27 17.43 10.76
C ILE A 147 15.78 17.62 9.33
N THR A 148 16.68 17.87 8.40
CA THR A 148 16.42 17.93 6.96
C THR A 148 17.19 16.85 6.23
N VAL A 149 16.71 16.50 5.04
CA VAL A 149 17.28 15.47 4.18
C VAL A 149 17.41 16.06 2.79
N GLU A 150 18.61 16.02 2.26
CA GLU A 150 18.95 16.50 0.92
C GLU A 150 19.45 15.31 0.10
N VAL A 151 18.91 15.14 -1.11
CA VAL A 151 19.36 14.12 -2.04
C VAL A 151 20.00 14.82 -3.24
N SER A 152 21.21 14.40 -3.62
CA SER A 152 21.83 14.89 -4.83
C SER A 152 21.14 14.33 -6.07
N GLU A 153 21.44 14.91 -7.23
CA GLU A 153 21.28 14.18 -8.49
C GLU A 153 22.18 12.94 -8.47
N LEU A 154 21.78 11.89 -9.21
CA LEU A 154 22.64 10.73 -9.42
C LEU A 154 23.26 10.81 -10.82
N ARG A 155 24.56 10.53 -10.95
CA ARG A 155 25.33 10.72 -12.19
C ARG A 155 26.03 9.45 -12.65
N CYS A 156 26.05 9.25 -13.96
CA CYS A 156 26.79 8.19 -14.66
C CYS A 156 27.48 8.79 -15.89
N GLY A 157 28.71 9.28 -15.74
CA GLY A 157 29.35 10.10 -16.77
C GLY A 157 28.53 11.36 -17.04
N ASP A 158 28.18 11.61 -18.30
CA ASP A 158 27.33 12.73 -18.71
C ASP A 158 25.83 12.49 -18.46
N ALA A 159 25.42 11.24 -18.24
CA ALA A 159 24.03 10.92 -17.97
C ALA A 159 23.66 11.27 -16.52
N LEU A 160 22.46 11.81 -16.32
CA LEU A 160 21.95 12.19 -15.01
C LEU A 160 20.57 11.58 -14.74
N LEU A 161 20.31 11.34 -13.47
CA LEU A 161 18.98 11.09 -12.91
C LEU A 161 18.71 12.23 -11.91
N PRO A 162 17.69 13.08 -12.15
CA PRO A 162 17.50 14.29 -11.37
C PRO A 162 17.12 13.96 -9.93
N ALA A 163 17.48 14.81 -8.97
CA ALA A 163 17.09 14.63 -7.56
C ALA A 163 15.57 14.47 -7.38
N ALA A 164 14.76 15.10 -8.25
CA ALA A 164 13.30 14.97 -8.25
C ALA A 164 12.78 13.55 -8.54
N ALA A 165 13.59 12.68 -9.14
CA ALA A 165 13.28 11.25 -9.33
C ALA A 165 13.51 10.42 -8.05
N VAL A 166 14.15 11.00 -7.03
CA VAL A 166 14.31 10.39 -5.70
C VAL A 166 13.28 10.98 -4.76
N LYS A 167 12.27 10.20 -4.40
CA LYS A 167 11.23 10.60 -3.46
C LYS A 167 11.62 10.15 -2.06
N VAL A 168 11.42 11.02 -1.06
CA VAL A 168 11.73 10.72 0.34
C VAL A 168 10.45 10.83 1.17
N TYR A 169 10.18 9.79 1.95
CA TYR A 169 9.00 9.71 2.80
C TYR A 169 9.41 9.46 4.26
N LEU A 170 8.83 10.22 5.17
CA LEU A 170 8.86 9.93 6.60
C LEU A 170 7.98 8.71 6.89
N GLU A 171 8.57 7.66 7.46
CA GLU A 171 7.79 6.50 7.89
C GLU A 171 7.08 6.79 9.22
N TYR A 172 5.75 6.83 9.18
CA TYR A 172 4.93 7.01 10.37
C TYR A 172 4.78 5.69 11.14
N PHE A 173 4.94 5.79 12.46
CA PHE A 173 4.81 4.65 13.37
C PHE A 173 3.37 4.45 13.85
N SER A 174 2.71 3.42 13.34
CA SER A 174 1.40 2.95 13.77
C SER A 174 1.49 2.12 15.05
N LYS A 175 0.64 2.42 16.04
CA LYS A 175 0.59 1.67 17.30
C LYS A 175 -0.30 0.43 17.17
N VAL A 176 0.31 -0.75 17.18
CA VAL A 176 -0.39 -2.04 17.27
C VAL A 176 -0.48 -2.44 18.75
N TYR A 177 -1.66 -2.22 19.34
CA TYR A 177 -1.91 -2.56 20.75
C TYR A 177 -2.37 -4.01 20.95
N ALA A 178 -2.88 -4.64 19.89
CA ALA A 178 -3.30 -6.04 19.87
C ALA A 178 -2.70 -6.76 18.65
N PRO A 179 -1.98 -7.88 18.82
CA PRO A 179 -1.38 -8.62 17.72
C PRO A 179 -2.40 -9.14 16.71
N SER A 180 -2.03 -9.15 15.42
CA SER A 180 -2.82 -9.79 14.37
C SER A 180 -2.67 -11.31 14.40
N GLY A 181 -3.64 -11.98 15.01
CA GLY A 181 -3.61 -13.42 15.24
C GLY A 181 -2.45 -13.87 16.14
N LYS A 182 -2.12 -15.16 16.11
CA LYS A 182 -1.13 -15.76 17.04
C LYS A 182 0.33 -15.33 16.82
N ASN A 183 0.64 -14.88 15.61
CA ASN A 183 2.02 -14.61 15.17
C ASN A 183 2.28 -13.12 14.88
N GLY A 184 1.29 -12.26 15.13
CA GLY A 184 1.49 -10.81 15.17
C GLY A 184 2.25 -10.39 16.43
N ARG A 185 2.58 -9.10 16.55
CA ARG A 185 3.33 -8.56 17.69
C ARG A 185 2.89 -7.13 18.00
N LYS A 186 2.70 -6.85 19.30
CA LYS A 186 2.42 -5.49 19.79
C LYS A 186 3.65 -4.59 19.58
N GLY A 187 3.40 -3.31 19.43
CA GLY A 187 4.46 -2.30 19.35
C GLY A 187 4.12 -1.15 18.42
N TYR A 188 5.11 -0.32 18.16
CA TYR A 188 5.05 0.71 17.13
C TYR A 188 5.75 0.20 15.88
N TRP A 189 4.99 0.13 14.79
CA TRP A 189 5.40 -0.43 13.52
C TRP A 189 5.39 0.68 12.45
N PRO A 190 6.45 0.79 11.62
CA PRO A 190 6.40 1.71 10.50
C PRO A 190 5.34 1.22 9.51
N ASP A 191 4.50 2.13 9.01
CA ASP A 191 3.54 1.79 7.96
C ASP A 191 3.27 2.93 6.98
N ALA A 192 2.67 4.06 7.37
CA ALA A 192 2.35 5.12 6.40
C ALA A 192 3.63 5.80 5.88
N LEU A 193 3.73 5.97 4.57
CA LEU A 193 4.85 6.62 3.88
C LEU A 193 4.48 8.08 3.58
N VAL A 194 4.82 8.98 4.50
CA VAL A 194 4.41 10.38 4.43
C VAL A 194 5.42 11.20 3.63
N PRO A 195 5.05 11.91 2.55
CA PRO A 195 5.99 12.76 1.82
C PRO A 195 6.74 13.72 2.76
N LEU A 196 8.08 13.72 2.70
CA LEU A 196 8.90 14.57 3.55
C LEU A 196 8.97 15.98 2.95
N THR A 197 8.16 16.89 3.48
CA THR A 197 8.07 18.29 2.99
C THR A 197 8.59 19.31 3.99
N ARG A 198 8.75 18.94 5.27
CA ARG A 198 9.17 19.82 6.35
C ARG A 198 10.23 19.16 7.24
N PRO A 199 11.10 19.95 7.89
CA PRO A 199 12.03 19.41 8.87
C PRO A 199 11.32 18.64 9.99
N PHE A 200 11.90 17.52 10.43
CA PHE A 200 11.31 16.68 11.48
C PHE A 200 12.17 16.65 12.76
N ALA A 201 11.72 15.92 13.77
CA ALA A 201 12.41 15.81 15.04
C ALA A 201 12.37 14.37 15.57
N ILE A 202 13.44 13.98 16.28
CA ILE A 202 13.55 12.72 17.00
C ILE A 202 13.67 13.05 18.49
N ARG A 203 12.80 12.47 19.31
CA ARG A 203 12.77 12.69 20.76
C ARG A 203 13.18 11.41 21.48
N SER A 204 14.48 11.26 21.75
CA SER A 204 15.05 10.07 22.40
C SER A 204 15.56 10.31 23.83
N SER A 205 15.64 11.57 24.31
CA SER A 205 16.29 11.90 25.58
C SER A 205 15.47 11.56 26.84
N ARG A 206 14.14 11.45 26.74
CA ARG A 206 13.24 11.27 27.90
C ARG A 206 12.48 9.95 27.86
N ARG A 207 12.57 9.18 28.95
CA ARG A 207 11.89 7.88 29.14
C ARG A 207 10.58 7.97 29.94
N ASP A 208 10.26 9.13 30.50
CA ASP A 208 9.17 9.34 31.46
C ASP A 208 7.82 9.72 30.83
N ARG A 209 7.77 10.02 29.51
CA ARG A 209 6.56 10.51 28.82
C ARG A 209 6.34 9.94 27.41
N GLY A 210 6.30 8.61 27.26
CA GLY A 210 5.92 7.94 26.01
C GLY A 210 7.00 7.03 25.42
N PRO A 211 6.77 6.45 24.22
CA PRO A 211 7.75 5.57 23.57
C PRO A 211 9.02 6.35 23.20
N VAL A 212 10.19 5.75 23.44
CA VAL A 212 11.48 6.34 23.02
C VAL A 212 11.60 6.17 21.51
N LEU A 213 11.48 7.27 20.76
CA LEU A 213 11.73 7.30 19.33
C LEU A 213 13.25 7.38 19.12
N ARG A 214 13.89 6.22 19.04
CA ARG A 214 15.33 6.08 18.82
C ARG A 214 15.68 6.10 17.34
N HIS A 215 14.89 5.39 16.53
CA HIS A 215 15.07 5.28 15.09
C HIS A 215 13.92 6.01 14.38
N GLN A 216 14.27 6.85 13.40
CA GLN A 216 13.34 7.37 12.41
C GLN A 216 13.79 6.88 11.03
N PRO A 217 13.14 5.85 10.48
CA PRO A 217 13.33 5.44 9.10
C PRO A 217 12.67 6.45 8.16
N LEU A 218 13.31 6.60 7.01
CA LEU A 218 12.88 7.38 5.86
C LEU A 218 12.90 6.43 4.67
N TRP A 219 11.75 6.24 4.04
CA TRP A 219 11.65 5.47 2.80
C TRP A 219 12.14 6.35 1.65
N VAL A 220 13.12 5.86 0.90
CA VAL A 220 13.65 6.53 -0.28
C VAL A 220 13.27 5.70 -1.49
N ASP A 221 12.49 6.28 -2.40
CA ASP A 221 12.01 5.63 -3.62
C ASP A 221 12.66 6.27 -4.84
N VAL A 222 13.55 5.54 -5.52
CA VAL A 222 14.19 6.02 -6.76
C VAL A 222 13.36 5.56 -7.96
N VAL A 223 12.67 6.50 -8.60
CA VAL A 223 11.85 6.24 -9.78
C VAL A 223 12.74 6.31 -11.02
N VAL A 224 13.03 5.18 -11.64
CA VAL A 224 13.90 5.12 -12.83
C VAL A 224 13.05 5.39 -14.07
N PRO A 225 13.30 6.46 -14.85
CA PRO A 225 12.58 6.69 -16.10
C PRO A 225 12.68 5.51 -17.08
N ALA A 226 11.64 5.26 -17.88
CA ALA A 226 11.60 4.14 -18.82
C ALA A 226 12.65 4.23 -19.94
N ASP A 227 13.13 5.44 -20.21
CA ASP A 227 14.14 5.81 -21.21
C ASP A 227 15.51 6.14 -20.60
N GLN A 228 15.67 6.00 -19.27
CA GLN A 228 16.94 6.28 -18.57
C GLN A 228 18.10 5.51 -19.21
N GLN A 229 19.25 6.15 -19.40
CA GLN A 229 20.42 5.44 -19.93
C GLN A 229 20.87 4.34 -18.94
N PRO A 230 21.18 3.12 -19.40
CA PRO A 230 21.74 2.08 -18.53
C PRO A 230 23.14 2.47 -18.04
N GLY A 231 23.44 2.23 -16.77
CA GLY A 231 24.67 2.74 -16.16
C GLY A 231 24.79 2.42 -14.68
N VAL A 232 25.88 2.86 -14.07
CA VAL A 232 26.03 2.90 -12.60
C VAL A 232 25.99 4.36 -12.20
N TYR A 233 24.92 4.73 -11.50
CA TYR A 233 24.62 6.09 -11.10
C TYR A 233 25.04 6.30 -9.66
N GLU A 234 25.83 7.33 -9.39
CA GLU A 234 26.27 7.69 -8.05
C GLU A 234 25.66 9.00 -7.58
N GLY A 235 25.23 9.04 -6.33
CA GLY A 235 24.73 10.24 -5.66
C GLY A 235 24.90 10.13 -4.15
N THR A 236 24.30 11.05 -3.40
CA THR A 236 24.43 11.12 -1.94
C THR A 236 23.10 11.52 -1.30
N VAL A 237 22.79 10.92 -0.16
CA VAL A 237 21.79 11.45 0.79
C VAL A 237 22.52 12.08 1.96
N THR A 238 22.21 13.34 2.26
CA THR A 238 22.80 14.10 3.37
C THR A 238 21.72 14.46 4.37
N VAL A 239 21.95 14.13 5.64
CA VAL A 239 21.05 14.46 6.75
C VAL A 239 21.66 15.59 7.57
N ARG A 240 20.90 16.65 7.81
CA ARG A 240 21.36 17.84 8.53
C ARG A 240 20.44 18.17 9.71
N ALA A 241 20.97 18.83 10.73
CA ALA A 241 20.19 19.46 11.80
C ALA A 241 20.99 20.60 12.45
N GLY A 242 20.31 21.62 12.95
CA GLY A 242 20.95 22.73 13.69
C GLY A 242 22.05 23.47 12.90
N GLY A 243 21.98 23.47 11.57
CA GLY A 243 22.98 24.09 10.68
C GLY A 243 24.22 23.24 10.39
N GLY A 244 24.29 21.99 10.90
CA GLY A 244 25.40 21.06 10.64
C GLY A 244 24.94 19.75 10.00
N GLU A 245 25.89 18.99 9.46
CA GLU A 245 25.64 17.63 8.96
C GLU A 245 25.61 16.64 10.13
N LEU A 246 24.56 15.81 10.17
CA LEU A 246 24.44 14.66 11.09
C LEU A 246 25.08 13.40 10.51
N GLY A 247 25.06 13.29 9.18
CA GLY A 247 25.75 12.25 8.44
C GLY A 247 25.24 12.17 7.00
N SER A 248 26.07 11.58 6.15
CA SER A 248 25.76 11.32 4.75
C SER A 248 26.02 9.86 4.38
N LEU A 249 25.37 9.41 3.31
CA LEU A 249 25.57 8.10 2.70
C LEU A 249 25.56 8.23 1.18
N GLY A 250 26.44 7.47 0.52
CA GLY A 250 26.45 7.37 -0.95
C GLY A 250 25.33 6.46 -1.44
N ILE A 251 24.73 6.81 -2.58
CA ILE A 251 23.82 5.97 -3.36
C ILE A 251 24.61 5.46 -4.56
N GLU A 252 24.57 4.16 -4.80
CA GLU A 252 25.01 3.55 -6.05
C GLU A 252 23.84 2.76 -6.63
N LEU A 253 23.27 3.28 -7.72
CA LEU A 253 22.17 2.66 -8.45
C LEU A 253 22.68 2.05 -9.75
N LYS A 254 22.63 0.73 -9.86
CA LYS A 254 22.82 0.05 -11.14
C LYS A 254 21.50 0.06 -11.94
N VAL A 255 21.47 0.82 -13.03
CA VAL A 255 20.38 0.78 -14.03
C VAL A 255 20.74 -0.26 -15.10
N TRP A 256 19.97 -1.34 -15.16
CA TRP A 256 20.13 -2.39 -16.15
C TRP A 256 19.51 -1.99 -17.50
N ASN A 257 20.09 -2.49 -18.61
CA ASN A 257 19.49 -2.34 -19.95
C ASN A 257 18.34 -3.32 -20.14
N VAL A 258 17.32 -3.18 -19.31
CA VAL A 258 16.03 -3.87 -19.34
C VAL A 258 14.99 -2.78 -19.09
N THR A 259 13.84 -2.85 -19.75
CA THR A 259 12.74 -1.90 -19.54
C THR A 259 11.53 -2.66 -19.05
N LEU A 260 11.03 -2.27 -17.88
CA LEU A 260 9.79 -2.78 -17.33
C LEU A 260 8.63 -2.42 -18.27
N ALA A 261 7.74 -3.38 -18.53
CA ALA A 261 6.61 -3.14 -19.43
C ALA A 261 5.68 -2.08 -18.83
N ARG A 262 5.22 -1.15 -19.68
CA ARG A 262 4.14 -0.23 -19.32
C ARG A 262 2.80 -0.97 -19.26
N GLU A 263 2.56 -1.87 -20.20
CA GLU A 263 1.41 -2.77 -20.15
C GLU A 263 1.58 -3.77 -19.00
N ARG A 264 0.48 -4.02 -18.30
CA ARG A 264 0.39 -4.97 -17.20
C ARG A 264 -0.29 -6.24 -17.69
N HIS A 265 0.25 -7.40 -17.34
CA HIS A 265 -0.27 -8.69 -17.79
C HIS A 265 -1.34 -9.26 -16.86
N PHE A 266 -1.42 -8.75 -15.63
CA PHE A 266 -2.28 -9.31 -14.59
C PHE A 266 -3.12 -8.22 -13.91
N PRO A 267 -4.40 -8.46 -13.66
CA PRO A 267 -5.20 -7.61 -12.80
C PRO A 267 -4.81 -7.79 -11.33
N VAL A 268 -4.67 -6.68 -10.63
CA VAL A 268 -4.43 -6.60 -9.18
C VAL A 268 -5.60 -5.83 -8.57
N GLN A 269 -6.72 -6.54 -8.40
CA GLN A 269 -8.04 -5.96 -8.11
C GLN A 269 -8.21 -5.64 -6.63
N PHE A 270 -7.98 -4.39 -6.24
CA PHE A 270 -8.02 -3.97 -4.85
C PHE A 270 -9.20 -3.02 -4.64
N GLY A 271 -10.04 -3.33 -3.67
CA GLY A 271 -11.28 -2.61 -3.41
C GLY A 271 -11.10 -1.30 -2.66
N PHE A 272 -12.11 -0.43 -2.78
CA PHE A 272 -12.39 0.58 -1.76
C PHE A 272 -13.57 0.12 -0.92
N PHE A 273 -13.57 0.47 0.38
CA PHE A 273 -14.74 0.22 1.20
C PHE A 273 -15.79 1.31 0.99
N TYR A 274 -16.66 1.10 0.00
CA TYR A 274 -17.85 1.91 -0.35
C TYR A 274 -17.65 3.39 -0.71
N GLY A 275 -16.42 3.90 -0.85
CA GLY A 275 -16.13 5.33 -1.13
C GLY A 275 -16.49 6.30 0.01
N ARG A 276 -17.56 6.01 0.77
CA ARG A 276 -18.08 6.79 1.91
C ARG A 276 -17.06 6.98 3.03
N GLU A 277 -16.15 6.04 3.22
CA GLU A 277 -15.08 6.19 4.20
C GLU A 277 -14.09 7.30 3.81
N ILE A 278 -13.83 7.46 2.50
CA ILE A 278 -13.02 8.56 1.96
C ILE A 278 -13.74 9.88 2.20
N ALA A 279 -15.01 9.99 1.80
CA ALA A 279 -15.80 11.20 2.02
C ALA A 279 -15.83 11.60 3.51
N ARG A 280 -16.11 10.62 4.40
CA ARG A 280 -16.18 10.82 5.85
C ARG A 280 -14.88 11.35 6.46
N LEU A 281 -13.73 10.77 6.11
CA LEU A 281 -12.46 11.18 6.71
C LEU A 281 -11.90 12.48 6.11
N HIS A 282 -12.21 12.76 4.86
CA HIS A 282 -11.88 14.04 4.23
C HIS A 282 -12.84 15.17 4.60
N GLY A 283 -14.00 14.83 5.16
CA GLY A 283 -15.01 15.82 5.57
C GLY A 283 -15.77 16.42 4.39
N VAL A 284 -15.83 15.70 3.27
CA VAL A 284 -16.51 16.12 2.04
C VAL A 284 -17.84 15.37 1.88
N GLU A 285 -18.78 15.95 1.16
CA GLU A 285 -20.06 15.31 0.87
C GLU A 285 -19.89 14.20 -0.17
N GLN A 286 -20.43 13.01 0.12
CA GLN A 286 -20.42 11.88 -0.80
C GLN A 286 -21.07 12.28 -2.13
N ASP A 287 -20.45 11.90 -3.25
CA ASP A 287 -20.92 12.18 -4.61
C ASP A 287 -20.98 13.68 -4.99
N SER A 288 -20.39 14.58 -4.18
CA SER A 288 -20.12 15.97 -4.58
C SER A 288 -18.99 16.04 -5.62
N ASP A 289 -18.88 17.16 -6.34
CA ASP A 289 -17.78 17.36 -7.30
C ASP A 289 -16.40 17.35 -6.61
N GLU A 290 -16.32 17.89 -5.39
CA GLU A 290 -15.10 17.82 -4.57
C GLU A 290 -14.75 16.36 -4.22
N PHE A 291 -15.73 15.54 -3.85
CA PHE A 291 -15.50 14.11 -3.62
C PHE A 291 -15.06 13.39 -4.89
N ARG A 292 -15.66 13.71 -6.05
CA ARG A 292 -15.27 13.10 -7.34
C ARG A 292 -13.79 13.35 -7.63
N GLU A 293 -13.34 14.60 -7.60
CA GLU A 293 -11.93 14.94 -7.85
C GLU A 293 -11.00 14.30 -6.80
N LEU A 294 -11.38 14.32 -5.53
CA LEU A 294 -10.64 13.62 -4.49
C LEU A 294 -10.54 12.11 -4.78
N PHE A 295 -11.63 11.49 -5.23
CA PHE A 295 -11.65 10.07 -5.54
C PHE A 295 -10.78 9.74 -6.76
N PHE A 296 -10.69 10.62 -7.76
CA PHE A 296 -9.72 10.49 -8.85
C PHE A 296 -8.27 10.44 -8.36
N GLU A 297 -7.91 11.18 -7.32
CA GLU A 297 -6.57 11.07 -6.70
C GLU A 297 -6.33 9.69 -6.09
N TYR A 298 -7.34 9.10 -5.44
CA TYR A 298 -7.24 7.73 -4.92
C TYR A 298 -7.08 6.69 -6.04
N LEU A 299 -7.84 6.83 -7.12
CA LEU A 299 -7.77 5.95 -8.28
C LEU A 299 -6.43 6.08 -9.00
N GLY A 300 -5.98 7.31 -9.22
CA GLY A 300 -4.69 7.63 -9.84
C GLY A 300 -3.55 7.02 -9.05
N TYR A 301 -3.55 7.21 -7.72
CA TYR A 301 -2.53 6.63 -6.85
C TYR A 301 -2.45 5.10 -6.98
N MET A 302 -3.59 4.40 -7.01
CA MET A 302 -3.60 2.94 -7.19
C MET A 302 -3.01 2.52 -8.55
N LEU A 303 -3.43 3.17 -9.63
CA LEU A 303 -2.98 2.85 -10.99
C LEU A 303 -1.49 3.15 -11.19
N GLU A 304 -1.00 4.25 -10.62
CA GLU A 304 0.44 4.59 -10.60
C GLU A 304 1.28 3.53 -9.88
N HIS A 305 0.68 2.83 -8.90
CA HIS A 305 1.31 1.73 -8.18
C HIS A 305 0.97 0.36 -8.79
N ARG A 306 0.47 0.33 -10.03
CA ARG A 306 0.12 -0.90 -10.78
C ARG A 306 -0.98 -1.74 -10.13
N VAL A 307 -1.85 -1.12 -9.34
CA VAL A 307 -3.00 -1.74 -8.70
C VAL A 307 -4.30 -1.29 -9.38
N ASP A 308 -5.20 -2.22 -9.67
CA ASP A 308 -6.51 -1.94 -10.28
C ASP A 308 -7.55 -1.61 -9.20
N PRO A 309 -8.15 -0.42 -9.21
CA PRO A 309 -9.36 -0.15 -8.46
C PRO A 309 -10.46 -1.16 -8.78
N ALA A 310 -10.97 -1.84 -7.75
CA ALA A 310 -12.03 -2.84 -7.86
C ALA A 310 -13.27 -2.44 -7.03
N PHE A 311 -14.40 -3.09 -7.33
CA PHE A 311 -15.70 -2.88 -6.65
C PHE A 311 -16.20 -1.42 -6.70
N ILE A 312 -15.98 -0.76 -7.83
CA ILE A 312 -16.45 0.60 -8.11
C ILE A 312 -17.44 0.57 -9.27
N SER A 313 -18.42 1.48 -9.29
CA SER A 313 -19.45 1.52 -10.33
C SER A 313 -18.95 1.97 -11.71
N ILE A 314 -17.70 2.46 -11.82
CA ILE A 314 -17.12 3.09 -13.02
C ILE A 314 -18.00 4.17 -13.67
N GLY A 315 -18.91 4.79 -12.91
CA GLY A 315 -19.87 5.78 -13.41
C GLY A 315 -21.20 5.19 -13.91
N LEU A 316 -21.46 3.90 -13.69
CA LEU A 316 -22.71 3.24 -14.05
C LEU A 316 -23.84 3.56 -13.06
N ASP A 317 -24.97 4.01 -13.59
CA ASP A 317 -26.26 4.05 -12.91
C ASP A 317 -27.37 3.62 -13.88
N GLY A 318 -28.62 3.54 -13.43
CA GLY A 318 -29.73 3.25 -14.33
C GLY A 318 -31.05 3.00 -13.64
N GLY A 319 -32.06 2.74 -14.44
CA GLY A 319 -33.40 2.46 -13.95
C GLY A 319 -34.38 2.14 -15.07
N VAL A 320 -35.60 1.75 -14.68
CA VAL A 320 -36.68 1.48 -15.64
C VAL A 320 -37.33 2.80 -16.06
N LYS A 321 -37.32 3.07 -17.36
CA LYS A 321 -37.97 4.23 -18.00
C LYS A 321 -38.83 3.74 -19.15
N ASP A 322 -40.11 4.11 -19.14
CA ASP A 322 -41.07 3.75 -20.20
C ASP A 322 -41.10 2.24 -20.51
N GLY A 323 -41.04 1.39 -19.48
CA GLY A 323 -41.12 -0.07 -19.63
C GLY A 323 -39.85 -0.75 -20.16
N ARG A 324 -38.70 -0.06 -20.16
CA ARG A 324 -37.39 -0.63 -20.48
C ARG A 324 -36.34 -0.20 -19.46
N TYR A 325 -35.31 -1.02 -19.26
CA TYR A 325 -34.16 -0.63 -18.46
C TYR A 325 -33.22 0.26 -19.29
N VAL A 326 -32.88 1.42 -18.74
CA VAL A 326 -31.96 2.39 -19.34
C VAL A 326 -30.73 2.50 -18.47
N LEU A 327 -29.57 2.16 -19.03
CA LEU A 327 -28.26 2.37 -18.42
C LEU A 327 -27.83 3.82 -18.65
N GLU A 328 -27.28 4.44 -17.61
CA GLU A 328 -26.77 5.81 -17.65
C GLU A 328 -25.31 5.85 -17.25
N TRP A 329 -24.52 6.60 -18.04
CA TRP A 329 -23.11 6.84 -17.76
C TRP A 329 -22.94 8.19 -17.08
N THR A 330 -23.05 8.18 -15.76
CA THR A 330 -23.05 9.39 -14.91
C THR A 330 -21.69 10.08 -14.85
N ASP A 331 -20.60 9.34 -15.07
CA ASP A 331 -19.24 9.90 -15.12
C ASP A 331 -18.37 9.18 -16.18
N PRO A 332 -18.42 9.60 -17.45
CA PRO A 332 -17.60 9.00 -18.51
C PRO A 332 -16.11 9.30 -18.36
N ARG A 333 -15.72 10.29 -17.53
CA ARG A 333 -14.29 10.54 -17.26
C ARG A 333 -13.69 9.37 -16.50
N MET A 334 -14.46 8.74 -15.60
CA MET A 334 -14.02 7.63 -14.76
C MET A 334 -13.54 6.43 -15.58
N GLU A 335 -14.40 5.93 -16.46
CA GLU A 335 -14.10 4.81 -17.36
C GLU A 335 -12.85 5.10 -18.20
N LYS A 336 -12.81 6.26 -18.86
CA LYS A 336 -11.69 6.67 -19.70
C LYS A 336 -10.38 6.76 -18.89
N PHE A 337 -10.45 7.36 -17.70
CA PHE A 337 -9.31 7.52 -16.79
C PHE A 337 -8.70 6.17 -16.41
N LEU A 338 -9.54 5.19 -16.04
CA LEU A 338 -9.12 3.83 -15.70
C LEU A 338 -8.50 3.13 -16.92
N PHE A 339 -9.18 3.17 -18.06
CA PHE A 339 -8.74 2.48 -19.27
C PHE A 339 -7.41 3.03 -19.81
N ASP A 340 -7.28 4.35 -19.94
CA ASP A 340 -6.07 5.03 -20.44
C ASP A 340 -4.84 4.80 -19.54
N ARG A 341 -5.07 4.66 -18.22
CA ARG A 341 -4.02 4.36 -17.24
C ARG A 341 -3.78 2.86 -17.06
N GLY A 342 -4.36 2.04 -17.93
CA GLY A 342 -4.01 0.64 -18.08
C GLY A 342 -4.73 -0.28 -17.10
N GLN A 343 -5.93 0.04 -16.61
CA GLN A 343 -6.81 -0.89 -15.89
C GLN A 343 -6.90 -2.23 -16.66
N CYS A 344 -6.56 -3.34 -16.01
CA CYS A 344 -6.47 -4.66 -16.63
C CYS A 344 -7.82 -5.38 -16.72
N ARG A 345 -8.73 -5.09 -15.79
CA ARG A 345 -10.01 -5.78 -15.65
C ARG A 345 -11.10 -4.82 -15.18
N PHE A 346 -12.26 -4.87 -15.84
CA PHE A 346 -13.49 -4.23 -15.42
C PHE A 346 -14.43 -5.30 -14.89
N LEU A 347 -14.46 -5.42 -13.57
CA LEU A 347 -15.32 -6.37 -12.86
C LEU A 347 -16.65 -5.71 -12.52
N ILE A 348 -17.69 -6.01 -13.29
CA ILE A 348 -18.99 -5.34 -13.23
C ILE A 348 -20.04 -6.25 -12.62
N GLY A 349 -20.90 -5.74 -11.74
CA GLY A 349 -22.02 -6.52 -11.22
C GLY A 349 -23.04 -6.82 -12.32
N ALA A 350 -23.49 -8.07 -12.43
CA ALA A 350 -24.55 -8.46 -13.37
C ALA A 350 -25.94 -7.94 -12.94
N GLY A 351 -26.09 -7.56 -11.67
CA GLY A 351 -27.27 -6.89 -11.14
C GLY A 351 -27.34 -5.43 -11.60
N PRO A 352 -28.41 -5.00 -12.30
CA PRO A 352 -28.51 -3.63 -12.80
C PRO A 352 -28.67 -2.63 -11.65
N PRO A 353 -27.93 -1.49 -11.64
CA PRO A 353 -28.16 -0.42 -10.68
C PRO A 353 -29.60 0.11 -10.77
N GLY A 354 -30.16 0.51 -9.63
CA GLY A 354 -31.52 1.06 -9.54
C GLY A 354 -32.66 0.07 -9.82
N LEU A 355 -32.39 -1.21 -10.09
CA LEU A 355 -33.42 -2.21 -10.37
C LEU A 355 -33.82 -3.02 -9.12
N SER A 356 -35.06 -2.85 -8.67
CA SER A 356 -35.68 -3.70 -7.63
C SER A 356 -36.43 -4.88 -8.24
N ARG A 357 -36.49 -5.99 -7.50
CA ARG A 357 -37.37 -7.14 -7.82
C ARG A 357 -38.83 -6.87 -7.43
N ALA A 358 -39.09 -5.90 -6.57
CA ALA A 358 -40.43 -5.64 -6.06
C ALA A 358 -41.38 -5.22 -7.17
N GLY A 359 -42.54 -5.87 -7.26
CA GLY A 359 -43.59 -5.55 -8.25
C GLY A 359 -43.32 -6.07 -9.67
N LEU A 360 -42.24 -6.82 -9.90
CA LEU A 360 -41.94 -7.43 -11.20
C LEU A 360 -42.18 -8.94 -11.17
N THR A 361 -42.69 -9.47 -12.28
CA THR A 361 -42.61 -10.91 -12.54
C THR A 361 -41.15 -11.32 -12.77
N LYS A 362 -40.86 -12.62 -12.64
CA LYS A 362 -39.51 -13.14 -12.87
C LYS A 362 -39.04 -12.82 -14.30
N GLU A 363 -39.91 -13.01 -15.28
CA GLU A 363 -39.64 -12.82 -16.69
C GLU A 363 -39.33 -11.35 -17.01
N GLN A 364 -40.11 -10.42 -16.43
CA GLN A 364 -39.86 -8.98 -16.57
C GLN A 364 -38.53 -8.57 -15.94
N TYR A 365 -38.24 -9.06 -14.73
CA TYR A 365 -36.98 -8.77 -14.06
C TYR A 365 -35.78 -9.27 -14.87
N GLU A 366 -35.82 -10.52 -15.33
CA GLU A 366 -34.76 -11.09 -16.15
C GLU A 366 -34.58 -10.35 -17.48
N GLU A 367 -35.65 -9.88 -18.11
CA GLU A 367 -35.53 -9.09 -19.34
C GLU A 367 -34.87 -7.73 -19.08
N TYR A 368 -35.18 -7.05 -17.98
CA TYR A 368 -34.47 -5.82 -17.61
C TYR A 368 -32.99 -6.07 -17.29
N VAL A 369 -32.67 -7.20 -16.65
CA VAL A 369 -31.27 -7.63 -16.47
C VAL A 369 -30.60 -7.85 -17.83
N ARG A 370 -31.23 -8.57 -18.76
CA ARG A 370 -30.68 -8.78 -20.11
C ARG A 370 -30.49 -7.46 -20.86
N GLN A 371 -31.40 -6.50 -20.73
CA GLN A 371 -31.26 -5.17 -21.34
C GLN A 371 -30.06 -4.40 -20.78
N TYR A 372 -29.83 -4.43 -19.47
CA TYR A 372 -28.64 -3.86 -18.85
C TYR A 372 -27.36 -4.53 -19.35
N LEU A 373 -27.29 -5.87 -19.33
CA LEU A 373 -26.13 -6.63 -19.77
C LEU A 373 -25.79 -6.34 -21.25
N ARG A 374 -26.80 -6.28 -22.13
CA ARG A 374 -26.63 -5.89 -23.54
C ARG A 374 -26.02 -4.49 -23.67
N GLN A 375 -26.48 -3.53 -22.88
CA GLN A 375 -25.99 -2.15 -22.90
C GLN A 375 -24.52 -2.07 -22.43
N VAL A 376 -24.17 -2.72 -21.32
CA VAL A 376 -22.78 -2.77 -20.83
C VAL A 376 -21.86 -3.44 -21.85
N ILE A 377 -22.27 -4.58 -22.42
CA ILE A 377 -21.46 -5.32 -23.41
C ILE A 377 -21.27 -4.52 -24.70
N ALA A 378 -22.33 -3.88 -25.21
CA ALA A 378 -22.25 -3.03 -26.40
C ALA A 378 -21.26 -1.87 -26.16
N HIS A 379 -21.41 -1.17 -25.03
CA HIS A 379 -20.52 -0.09 -24.65
C HIS A 379 -19.06 -0.56 -24.50
N ALA A 380 -18.83 -1.69 -23.84
CA ALA A 380 -17.48 -2.25 -23.70
C ALA A 380 -16.80 -2.57 -25.04
N ARG A 381 -17.57 -2.98 -26.06
CA ARG A 381 -17.06 -3.20 -27.42
C ARG A 381 -16.75 -1.88 -28.12
N GLU A 382 -17.65 -0.91 -28.02
CA GLU A 382 -17.48 0.42 -28.61
C GLU A 382 -16.29 1.16 -27.99
N SER A 383 -16.12 1.07 -26.67
CA SER A 383 -15.02 1.67 -25.91
C SER A 383 -13.71 0.85 -25.94
N GLY A 384 -13.71 -0.35 -26.57
CA GLY A 384 -12.50 -1.15 -26.79
C GLY A 384 -11.96 -1.94 -25.59
N TRP A 385 -12.74 -2.10 -24.52
CA TRP A 385 -12.33 -2.85 -23.33
C TRP A 385 -13.12 -4.15 -23.10
N TYR A 386 -13.89 -4.62 -24.06
CA TYR A 386 -14.64 -5.89 -23.99
C TYR A 386 -13.80 -7.09 -23.52
N GLU A 387 -12.57 -7.26 -24.00
CA GLU A 387 -11.66 -8.35 -23.55
C GLU A 387 -11.26 -8.23 -22.06
N ARG A 388 -11.41 -7.04 -21.49
CA ARG A 388 -11.17 -6.71 -20.09
C ARG A 388 -12.44 -6.77 -19.24
N LEU A 389 -13.61 -7.06 -19.82
CA LEU A 389 -14.87 -7.19 -19.09
C LEU A 389 -14.98 -8.56 -18.40
N SER A 390 -15.51 -8.55 -17.18
CA SER A 390 -16.05 -9.71 -16.48
C SER A 390 -17.29 -9.30 -15.71
N PHE A 391 -18.28 -10.19 -15.65
CA PHE A 391 -19.43 -9.99 -14.76
C PHE A 391 -19.27 -10.77 -13.46
N THR A 392 -19.69 -10.20 -12.34
CA THR A 392 -19.91 -10.96 -11.09
C THR A 392 -21.40 -11.19 -10.91
N GLY A 393 -21.75 -12.37 -10.39
CA GLY A 393 -23.09 -12.57 -9.83
C GLY A 393 -23.33 -11.72 -8.58
N ALA A 394 -24.54 -11.80 -8.02
CA ALA A 394 -24.90 -11.12 -6.77
C ALA A 394 -24.55 -11.93 -5.50
N VAL A 395 -23.82 -13.03 -5.64
CA VAL A 395 -23.47 -13.95 -4.54
C VAL A 395 -21.96 -13.91 -4.35
N ASP A 396 -21.56 -13.53 -3.15
CA ASP A 396 -20.16 -13.49 -2.71
C ASP A 396 -19.89 -14.67 -1.79
N GLU A 397 -18.80 -15.41 -2.03
CA GLU A 397 -18.39 -16.64 -1.34
C GLU A 397 -19.57 -17.60 -1.04
N PRO A 398 -20.13 -18.27 -2.07
CA PRO A 398 -21.30 -19.12 -1.90
C PRO A 398 -20.99 -20.29 -0.95
N ARG A 399 -21.86 -20.55 0.04
CA ARG A 399 -21.63 -21.50 1.14
C ARG A 399 -22.72 -22.55 1.32
N ASN A 400 -23.62 -22.66 0.35
CA ASN A 400 -24.68 -23.67 0.33
C ASN A 400 -25.26 -23.87 -1.07
N ARG A 401 -26.06 -24.93 -1.23
CA ARG A 401 -26.71 -25.29 -2.50
C ARG A 401 -27.50 -24.14 -3.13
N LYS A 402 -28.28 -23.41 -2.33
CA LYS A 402 -29.13 -22.31 -2.82
C LYS A 402 -28.28 -21.17 -3.39
N GLU A 403 -27.15 -20.86 -2.77
CA GLU A 403 -26.21 -19.85 -3.25
C GLU A 403 -25.51 -20.31 -4.53
N TYR A 404 -25.12 -21.58 -4.64
CA TYR A 404 -24.62 -22.15 -5.90
C TYR A 404 -25.65 -22.12 -7.04
N ASP A 405 -26.92 -22.46 -6.75
CA ASP A 405 -28.01 -22.33 -7.72
C ASP A 405 -28.20 -20.87 -8.17
N ALA A 406 -28.02 -19.91 -7.24
CA ALA A 406 -28.10 -18.49 -7.56
C ALA A 406 -26.91 -18.00 -8.41
N VAL A 407 -25.69 -18.52 -8.19
CA VAL A 407 -24.53 -18.22 -9.07
C VAL A 407 -24.80 -18.73 -10.48
N ARG A 408 -25.26 -19.98 -10.62
CA ARG A 408 -25.63 -20.55 -11.94
C ARG A 408 -26.71 -19.72 -12.64
N TYR A 409 -27.73 -19.30 -11.91
CA TYR A 409 -28.77 -18.41 -12.42
C TYR A 409 -28.21 -17.10 -13.01
N TRP A 410 -27.28 -16.43 -12.31
CA TRP A 410 -26.66 -15.22 -12.82
C TRP A 410 -25.76 -15.49 -14.03
N ALA A 411 -25.01 -16.58 -14.02
CA ALA A 411 -24.19 -16.99 -15.15
C ALA A 411 -25.04 -17.26 -16.40
N ASP A 412 -26.17 -17.97 -16.25
CA ASP A 412 -27.10 -18.24 -17.35
C ASP A 412 -27.68 -16.94 -17.93
N LEU A 413 -28.00 -15.95 -17.09
CA LEU A 413 -28.45 -14.64 -17.57
C LEU A 413 -27.37 -13.93 -18.39
N VAL A 414 -26.13 -13.91 -17.92
CA VAL A 414 -24.99 -13.32 -18.65
C VAL A 414 -24.78 -14.04 -19.99
N HIS A 415 -24.70 -15.37 -19.97
CA HIS A 415 -24.46 -16.17 -21.16
C HIS A 415 -25.64 -16.17 -22.15
N SER A 416 -26.86 -15.91 -21.68
CA SER A 416 -28.02 -15.70 -22.57
C SER A 416 -27.89 -14.44 -23.44
N VAL A 417 -27.02 -13.50 -23.07
CA VAL A 417 -26.70 -12.30 -23.85
C VAL A 417 -25.42 -12.47 -24.66
N ASP A 418 -24.33 -12.93 -24.02
CA ASP A 418 -23.08 -13.27 -24.71
C ASP A 418 -22.34 -14.38 -23.95
N PRO A 419 -22.28 -15.61 -24.50
CA PRO A 419 -21.64 -16.74 -23.83
C PRO A 419 -20.11 -16.64 -23.77
N ARG A 420 -19.50 -15.65 -24.44
CA ARG A 420 -18.04 -15.44 -24.40
C ARG A 420 -17.60 -14.56 -23.23
N VAL A 421 -18.52 -13.79 -22.63
CA VAL A 421 -18.18 -12.88 -21.54
C VAL A 421 -17.96 -13.68 -20.25
N PRO A 422 -16.81 -13.55 -19.60
CA PRO A 422 -16.54 -14.34 -18.40
C PRO A 422 -17.39 -13.94 -17.20
N VAL A 423 -17.78 -14.96 -16.43
CA VAL A 423 -18.45 -14.81 -15.15
C VAL A 423 -17.46 -15.15 -14.03
N ALA A 424 -17.23 -14.17 -13.17
CA ALA A 424 -16.32 -14.24 -12.05
C ALA A 424 -17.03 -14.69 -10.76
N VAL A 425 -16.34 -15.52 -9.98
CA VAL A 425 -16.81 -16.00 -8.67
C VAL A 425 -15.67 -16.10 -7.66
N THR A 426 -15.93 -15.67 -6.42
CA THR A 426 -15.05 -15.87 -5.26
C THR A 426 -15.26 -17.26 -4.69
N GLU A 427 -14.66 -18.27 -5.32
CA GLU A 427 -14.84 -19.69 -4.99
C GLU A 427 -13.71 -20.53 -5.64
N GLN A 428 -13.37 -21.68 -5.06
CA GLN A 428 -12.51 -22.67 -5.70
C GLN A 428 -13.27 -23.50 -6.75
N PRO A 429 -12.60 -24.13 -7.73
CA PRO A 429 -13.30 -24.93 -8.75
C PRO A 429 -14.12 -26.10 -8.20
N LEU A 430 -13.74 -26.66 -7.05
CA LEU A 430 -14.45 -27.75 -6.39
C LEU A 430 -15.24 -27.21 -5.19
N PRO A 431 -16.56 -27.46 -5.11
CA PRO A 431 -17.32 -27.05 -3.94
C PRO A 431 -16.85 -27.78 -2.70
N ASP A 432 -16.92 -27.12 -1.54
CA ASP A 432 -16.67 -27.76 -0.23
C ASP A 432 -17.55 -28.99 -0.01
N ARG A 433 -18.76 -28.97 -0.60
CA ARG A 433 -19.69 -30.09 -0.55
C ARG A 433 -20.23 -30.43 -1.95
N PRO A 434 -20.01 -31.65 -2.46
CA PRO A 434 -20.45 -32.05 -3.79
C PRO A 434 -21.96 -31.87 -4.05
N GLU A 435 -22.81 -32.00 -3.02
CA GLU A 435 -24.25 -31.83 -3.16
C GLU A 435 -24.68 -30.40 -3.55
N TRP A 436 -23.81 -29.40 -3.41
CA TRP A 436 -24.07 -28.02 -3.87
C TRP A 436 -24.06 -27.91 -5.42
N GLY A 437 -23.50 -28.92 -6.09
CA GLY A 437 -23.34 -28.97 -7.54
C GLY A 437 -22.14 -28.16 -8.03
N THR A 438 -21.78 -28.33 -9.29
CA THR A 438 -20.62 -27.66 -9.89
C THR A 438 -20.94 -26.24 -10.37
N LEU A 439 -19.93 -25.37 -10.37
CA LEU A 439 -19.93 -24.07 -11.06
C LEU A 439 -19.09 -24.10 -12.35
N VAL A 440 -18.37 -25.19 -12.61
CA VAL A 440 -17.65 -25.40 -13.87
C VAL A 440 -18.65 -25.42 -15.03
N GLY A 441 -18.35 -24.67 -16.09
CA GLY A 441 -19.25 -24.46 -17.22
C GLY A 441 -20.21 -23.29 -17.06
N TYR A 442 -20.32 -22.73 -15.84
CA TYR A 442 -21.07 -21.51 -15.54
C TYR A 442 -20.13 -20.33 -15.27
N CYS A 443 -19.03 -20.57 -14.56
CA CYS A 443 -18.01 -19.56 -14.27
C CYS A 443 -16.73 -19.88 -15.04
N SER A 444 -16.03 -18.84 -15.50
CA SER A 444 -14.74 -18.95 -16.21
C SER A 444 -13.66 -18.01 -15.65
N GLU A 445 -13.98 -17.30 -14.57
CA GLU A 445 -13.03 -16.52 -13.78
C GLU A 445 -13.16 -16.87 -12.29
N TRP A 446 -12.18 -17.61 -11.79
CA TRP A 446 -12.14 -18.10 -10.42
C TRP A 446 -11.26 -17.19 -9.57
N ILE A 447 -11.78 -16.73 -8.44
CA ILE A 447 -11.04 -15.94 -7.46
C ILE A 447 -10.89 -16.81 -6.22
N VAL A 448 -9.81 -17.60 -6.21
CA VAL A 448 -9.62 -18.69 -5.25
C VAL A 448 -9.09 -18.16 -3.92
N HIS A 449 -9.69 -18.59 -2.82
CA HIS A 449 -9.19 -18.23 -1.49
C HIS A 449 -7.79 -18.84 -1.26
N GLY A 450 -6.84 -18.06 -0.73
CA GLY A 450 -5.45 -18.54 -0.61
C GLY A 450 -5.26 -19.80 0.26
N ASN A 451 -6.14 -20.06 1.23
CA ASN A 451 -6.18 -21.33 1.99
C ASN A 451 -6.44 -22.57 1.11
N GLU A 452 -7.06 -22.38 -0.06
CA GLU A 452 -7.53 -23.46 -0.92
C GLU A 452 -6.55 -23.79 -2.06
N LEU A 453 -5.49 -22.99 -2.24
CA LEU A 453 -4.52 -23.16 -3.34
C LEU A 453 -3.86 -24.55 -3.36
N ASP A 454 -3.41 -25.03 -2.20
CA ASP A 454 -2.77 -26.35 -2.12
C ASP A 454 -3.80 -27.49 -2.14
N ARG A 455 -4.96 -27.31 -1.48
CA ARG A 455 -6.01 -28.33 -1.43
C ARG A 455 -6.63 -28.59 -2.80
N ASN A 456 -6.80 -27.53 -3.60
CA ASN A 456 -7.46 -27.58 -4.91
C ASN A 456 -6.48 -27.48 -6.09
N ARG A 457 -5.18 -27.71 -5.86
CA ARG A 457 -4.13 -27.51 -6.87
C ARG A 457 -4.42 -28.20 -8.22
N ALA A 458 -4.89 -29.45 -8.18
CA ALA A 458 -5.19 -30.21 -9.40
C ALA A 458 -6.38 -29.62 -10.17
N ALA A 459 -7.46 -29.29 -9.47
CA ALA A 459 -8.64 -28.69 -10.09
C ALA A 459 -8.34 -27.28 -10.63
N ILE A 460 -7.54 -26.49 -9.91
CA ILE A 460 -7.03 -25.19 -10.39
C ILE A 460 -6.23 -25.36 -11.69
N ALA A 461 -5.30 -26.32 -11.73
CA ALA A 461 -4.50 -26.59 -12.92
C ALA A 461 -5.36 -27.05 -14.11
N GLU A 462 -6.41 -27.82 -13.86
CA GLU A 462 -7.39 -28.24 -14.87
C GLU A 462 -8.13 -27.02 -15.46
N ARG A 463 -8.58 -26.08 -14.62
CA ARG A 463 -9.23 -24.84 -15.08
C ARG A 463 -8.28 -23.95 -15.87
N GLN A 464 -7.04 -23.81 -15.41
CA GLN A 464 -5.98 -23.09 -16.14
C GLN A 464 -5.72 -23.72 -17.52
N ALA A 465 -5.67 -25.06 -17.61
CA ALA A 465 -5.50 -25.79 -18.87
C ALA A 465 -6.70 -25.64 -19.80
N ALA A 466 -7.91 -25.42 -19.26
CA ALA A 466 -9.11 -25.10 -20.03
C ALA A 466 -9.12 -23.64 -20.55
N GLY A 467 -8.09 -22.83 -20.27
CA GLY A 467 -8.02 -21.43 -20.66
C GLY A 467 -8.85 -20.49 -19.79
N GLU A 468 -9.37 -20.98 -18.66
CA GLU A 468 -10.14 -20.18 -17.71
C GLU A 468 -9.20 -19.32 -16.86
N ARG A 469 -9.69 -18.16 -16.40
CA ARG A 469 -8.92 -17.25 -15.55
C ARG A 469 -8.97 -17.72 -14.12
N VAL A 470 -7.82 -17.84 -13.46
CA VAL A 470 -7.74 -18.20 -12.04
C VAL A 470 -6.88 -17.19 -11.31
N SER A 471 -7.50 -16.29 -10.56
CA SER A 471 -6.86 -15.38 -9.62
C SER A 471 -6.96 -15.92 -8.20
N TRP A 472 -6.33 -15.24 -7.25
CA TRP A 472 -6.49 -15.54 -5.84
C TRP A 472 -6.65 -14.28 -5.01
N TYR A 473 -7.16 -14.44 -3.81
CA TYR A 473 -7.24 -13.34 -2.85
C TYR A 473 -6.68 -13.75 -1.51
N ILE A 474 -6.30 -12.70 -0.77
CA ILE A 474 -5.90 -12.83 0.63
C ILE A 474 -6.95 -12.25 1.54
N SER A 475 -7.31 -12.99 2.59
CA SER A 475 -8.35 -12.61 3.54
C SER A 475 -7.85 -12.59 4.99
N CYS A 476 -8.73 -12.14 5.88
CA CYS A 476 -8.50 -12.10 7.31
C CYS A 476 -8.35 -13.48 7.96
N ASP A 477 -8.70 -14.61 7.32
CA ASP A 477 -8.57 -15.93 7.93
C ASP A 477 -7.25 -16.65 7.57
N GLN A 478 -6.46 -16.10 6.63
CA GLN A 478 -5.15 -16.66 6.27
C GLN A 478 -4.14 -16.45 7.38
N LEU A 479 -3.85 -17.55 8.04
CA LEU A 479 -2.88 -17.61 9.12
C LEU A 479 -1.48 -17.93 8.61
N TYR A 480 -0.51 -17.34 9.30
CA TYR A 480 0.89 -17.73 9.20
C TYR A 480 1.05 -19.26 9.24
N PRO A 481 1.91 -19.85 8.38
CA PRO A 481 2.97 -19.19 7.61
C PRO A 481 2.58 -18.60 6.24
N GLN A 482 1.28 -18.51 5.91
CA GLN A 482 0.83 -17.82 4.69
C GLN A 482 1.11 -16.31 4.73
N PRO A 483 1.28 -15.64 3.58
CA PRO A 483 1.43 -14.19 3.55
C PRO A 483 0.14 -13.51 3.99
N ASN A 484 0.27 -12.31 4.55
CA ASN A 484 -0.86 -11.44 4.83
C ASN A 484 -0.44 -9.97 4.75
N TYR A 485 -1.42 -9.07 4.62
CA TYR A 485 -1.22 -7.63 4.56
C TYR A 485 -1.18 -6.97 5.94
N TYR A 486 -1.08 -7.69 7.05
CA TYR A 486 -1.11 -7.04 8.36
C TYR A 486 0.13 -6.19 8.65
N ILE A 487 -0.06 -5.09 9.40
CA ILE A 487 1.01 -4.14 9.77
C ILE A 487 2.12 -4.82 10.58
N ASP A 488 1.76 -5.72 11.50
CA ASP A 488 2.68 -6.41 12.41
C ASP A 488 3.21 -7.75 11.87
N ARG A 489 3.26 -7.89 10.54
CA ARG A 489 3.86 -9.03 9.82
C ARG A 489 5.15 -8.65 9.12
N PHE A 490 5.89 -9.65 8.64
CA PHE A 490 7.12 -9.44 7.89
C PHE A 490 6.83 -8.61 6.63
N ALA A 491 7.69 -7.63 6.32
CA ALA A 491 7.61 -6.85 5.08
C ALA A 491 7.58 -7.77 3.84
N ALA A 492 8.40 -8.81 3.85
CA ALA A 492 8.49 -9.79 2.77
C ALA A 492 7.14 -10.41 2.38
N ASP A 493 6.17 -10.52 3.30
CA ASP A 493 4.87 -11.11 3.00
C ASP A 493 4.16 -10.36 1.86
N CYS A 494 4.23 -9.03 1.82
CA CYS A 494 3.58 -8.21 0.78
C CYS A 494 4.25 -8.40 -0.59
N ARG A 495 5.59 -8.42 -0.63
CA ARG A 495 6.36 -8.61 -1.87
C ARG A 495 6.22 -10.04 -2.42
N MET A 496 6.20 -11.05 -1.54
CA MET A 496 6.15 -12.47 -1.91
C MET A 496 4.81 -12.93 -2.49
N ILE A 497 3.74 -12.14 -2.36
CA ILE A 497 2.44 -12.43 -3.00
C ILE A 497 2.60 -12.56 -4.52
N SER A 498 3.41 -11.71 -5.14
CA SER A 498 3.71 -11.77 -6.57
C SER A 498 4.48 -13.02 -6.99
N TRP A 499 5.48 -13.42 -6.20
CA TRP A 499 6.23 -14.66 -6.44
C TRP A 499 5.34 -15.89 -6.27
N LEU A 500 4.39 -15.86 -5.32
CA LEU A 500 3.37 -16.89 -5.15
C LEU A 500 2.39 -16.93 -6.33
N THR A 501 1.94 -15.77 -6.83
CA THR A 501 1.11 -15.68 -8.03
C THR A 501 1.79 -16.37 -9.21
N TRP A 502 3.09 -16.14 -9.43
CA TRP A 502 3.86 -16.87 -10.45
C TRP A 502 3.93 -18.38 -10.17
N ARG A 503 4.29 -18.77 -8.93
CA ARG A 503 4.50 -20.16 -8.50
C ARG A 503 3.28 -21.05 -8.75
N TYR A 504 2.08 -20.50 -8.61
CA TYR A 504 0.80 -21.18 -8.78
C TYR A 504 0.14 -20.91 -10.15
N ARG A 505 0.82 -20.21 -11.07
CA ARG A 505 0.29 -19.82 -12.41
C ARG A 505 -1.01 -19.03 -12.34
N LEU A 506 -1.16 -18.21 -11.31
CA LEU A 506 -2.37 -17.44 -11.09
C LEU A 506 -2.38 -16.22 -12.00
N GLY A 507 -3.55 -15.94 -12.58
CA GLY A 507 -3.79 -14.90 -13.56
C GLY A 507 -4.16 -13.55 -12.95
N GLY A 508 -3.95 -13.33 -11.65
CA GLY A 508 -4.27 -12.06 -10.99
C GLY A 508 -4.37 -12.19 -9.47
N MET A 509 -4.62 -11.07 -8.82
CA MET A 509 -4.79 -10.95 -7.37
C MET A 509 -6.04 -10.14 -7.04
N LEU A 510 -6.61 -10.39 -5.87
CA LEU A 510 -7.69 -9.58 -5.33
C LEU A 510 -7.47 -9.28 -3.83
N TYR A 511 -7.86 -8.06 -3.44
CA TYR A 511 -8.00 -7.69 -2.03
C TYR A 511 -9.25 -6.86 -1.82
N TRP A 512 -10.03 -7.22 -0.82
CA TRP A 512 -11.41 -6.75 -0.68
C TRP A 512 -11.52 -5.24 -0.34
N ALA A 513 -10.53 -4.66 0.33
CA ALA A 513 -10.52 -3.24 0.67
C ALA A 513 -9.12 -2.68 0.95
N THR A 514 -8.88 -1.42 0.58
CA THR A 514 -7.67 -0.65 0.92
C THR A 514 -7.93 0.51 1.87
N THR A 515 -9.21 0.84 2.10
CA THR A 515 -9.69 2.01 2.86
C THR A 515 -10.79 1.66 3.88
N LEU A 516 -10.75 0.44 4.45
CA LEU A 516 -11.64 0.03 5.53
C LEU A 516 -11.37 0.86 6.80
N TRP A 517 -12.06 1.99 6.92
CA TRP A 517 -11.93 2.87 8.08
C TRP A 517 -13.16 2.88 8.98
N ARG A 518 -14.23 2.12 8.67
CA ARG A 518 -15.49 2.17 9.43
C ARG A 518 -15.36 1.74 10.90
N GLU A 519 -14.41 0.86 11.22
CA GLU A 519 -14.23 0.33 12.58
C GLU A 519 -13.31 1.22 13.45
N VAL A 520 -12.76 2.27 12.84
CA VAL A 520 -11.87 3.23 13.48
C VAL A 520 -12.39 4.65 13.29
N ARG A 521 -12.30 5.46 14.35
CA ARG A 521 -12.64 6.88 14.22
C ARG A 521 -11.61 7.60 13.34
N ASP A 522 -10.35 7.22 13.49
CA ASP A 522 -9.19 7.82 12.85
C ASP A 522 -8.13 6.72 12.59
N PRO A 523 -7.86 6.37 11.31
CA PRO A 523 -6.95 5.28 10.95
C PRO A 523 -5.47 5.58 11.22
N TRP A 524 -5.10 6.85 11.43
CA TRP A 524 -3.74 7.21 11.83
C TRP A 524 -3.50 6.88 13.31
N ALA A 525 -4.50 7.07 14.17
CA ALA A 525 -4.38 6.83 15.61
C ALA A 525 -4.60 5.37 16.01
N ASP A 526 -5.38 4.61 15.22
CA ASP A 526 -5.78 3.25 15.53
C ASP A 526 -5.49 2.30 14.36
N ALA A 527 -4.40 1.55 14.50
CA ALA A 527 -3.94 0.59 13.49
C ALA A 527 -4.83 -0.66 13.40
N ILE A 528 -5.69 -0.93 14.39
CA ILE A 528 -6.56 -2.11 14.42
C ILE A 528 -7.85 -1.78 13.64
N SER A 529 -7.75 -1.80 12.31
CA SER A 529 -8.86 -1.56 11.39
C SER A 529 -9.91 -2.68 11.37
N TRP A 530 -9.58 -3.86 11.92
CA TRP A 530 -10.47 -5.01 12.03
C TRP A 530 -10.54 -5.51 13.47
N LYS A 531 -11.60 -5.15 14.19
CA LYS A 531 -11.71 -5.31 15.65
C LYS A 531 -12.56 -6.49 16.08
N ARG A 532 -13.66 -6.75 15.39
CA ARG A 532 -14.63 -7.77 15.76
C ARG A 532 -15.13 -8.48 14.52
N SER A 533 -14.62 -9.68 14.30
CA SER A 533 -15.01 -10.50 13.16
C SER A 533 -15.06 -11.98 13.50
N HIS A 534 -15.65 -12.74 12.59
CA HIS A 534 -15.76 -14.19 12.61
C HIS A 534 -14.46 -14.89 12.14
N CYS A 535 -13.54 -14.16 11.52
CA CYS A 535 -12.17 -14.58 11.19
C CYS A 535 -11.15 -13.97 12.17
N ASN A 536 -9.84 -14.00 11.85
CA ASN A 536 -8.80 -13.50 12.76
C ASN A 536 -9.01 -12.02 13.09
N ALA A 537 -9.42 -11.77 14.34
CA ALA A 537 -9.57 -10.44 14.93
C ALA A 537 -9.06 -10.49 16.37
N PRO A 538 -8.50 -9.39 16.91
CA PRO A 538 -8.17 -8.15 16.20
C PRO A 538 -7.07 -8.34 15.15
N ALA A 539 -7.11 -7.55 14.07
CA ALA A 539 -6.07 -7.53 13.04
C ALA A 539 -5.70 -6.09 12.66
N ALA A 540 -4.40 -5.84 12.59
CA ALA A 540 -3.81 -4.53 12.31
C ALA A 540 -3.66 -4.32 10.81
N GLY A 541 -4.30 -3.28 10.27
CA GLY A 541 -4.24 -2.92 8.85
C GLY A 541 -5.04 -3.81 7.91
N GLU A 542 -5.85 -4.74 8.42
CA GLU A 542 -6.76 -5.52 7.58
C GLU A 542 -7.81 -4.60 6.93
N GLY A 543 -7.98 -4.73 5.61
CA GLY A 543 -8.78 -3.85 4.77
C GLY A 543 -8.21 -2.43 4.61
N MET A 544 -7.00 -2.15 5.11
CA MET A 544 -6.40 -0.81 5.13
C MET A 544 -4.97 -0.85 4.62
N LEU A 545 -4.72 -0.32 3.42
CA LEU A 545 -3.39 -0.15 2.83
C LEU A 545 -3.06 1.32 2.53
N LEU A 546 -4.07 2.18 2.56
CA LEU A 546 -3.96 3.62 2.35
C LEU A 546 -4.44 4.37 3.60
N TYR A 547 -3.98 5.61 3.72
CA TYR A 547 -4.31 6.56 4.77
C TYR A 547 -4.93 7.84 4.16
N PRO A 548 -5.77 8.57 4.89
CA PRO A 548 -6.30 9.86 4.43
C PRO A 548 -5.23 10.96 4.52
N GLY A 549 -4.93 11.62 3.40
CA GLY A 549 -3.85 12.61 3.30
C GLY A 549 -4.12 13.95 4.00
N ASN A 550 -5.38 14.30 4.25
CA ASN A 550 -5.78 15.54 4.93
C ASN A 550 -5.48 15.55 6.45
N LEU A 551 -5.00 14.43 7.00
CA LEU A 551 -4.62 14.30 8.42
C LEU A 551 -3.11 14.22 8.63
N VAL A 552 -2.30 14.28 7.58
CA VAL A 552 -0.83 14.13 7.65
C VAL A 552 -0.21 15.15 8.61
N GLU A 553 -0.59 16.42 8.51
CA GLU A 553 -0.01 17.49 9.32
C GLU A 553 -0.28 17.27 10.81
N LYS A 554 -1.48 16.83 11.15
CA LYS A 554 -1.89 16.51 12.53
C LYS A 554 -0.99 15.44 13.15
N TYR A 555 -0.60 14.42 12.37
CA TYR A 555 0.10 13.23 12.90
C TYR A 555 1.61 13.29 12.78
N THR A 556 2.13 14.06 11.82
CA THR A 556 3.56 14.03 11.47
C THR A 556 4.22 15.41 11.42
N GLY A 557 3.42 16.48 11.38
CA GLY A 557 3.90 17.84 11.14
C GLY A 557 4.32 18.12 9.69
N GLN A 558 4.26 17.12 8.81
CA GLN A 558 4.46 17.28 7.37
C GLN A 558 3.23 17.93 6.72
N GLU A 559 3.32 18.35 5.47
CA GLU A 559 2.18 18.96 4.78
C GLU A 559 1.08 17.96 4.47
N ASN A 560 -0.18 18.41 4.53
CA ASN A 560 -1.31 17.60 4.10
C ASN A 560 -1.19 17.23 2.62
N VAL A 561 -1.60 16.02 2.30
CA VAL A 561 -1.68 15.51 0.93
C VAL A 561 -3.13 15.55 0.49
N TYR A 562 -3.40 16.13 -0.68
CA TYR A 562 -4.70 16.00 -1.33
C TYR A 562 -4.79 14.59 -1.95
N GLY A 563 -5.68 13.74 -1.43
CA GLY A 563 -5.77 12.33 -1.82
C GLY A 563 -5.20 11.34 -0.77
N PRO A 564 -4.75 10.15 -1.19
CA PRO A 564 -4.23 9.12 -0.29
C PRO A 564 -2.78 9.36 0.13
N VAL A 565 -2.41 8.72 1.24
CA VAL A 565 -1.02 8.38 1.58
C VAL A 565 -0.87 6.87 1.59
N GLY A 566 0.11 6.34 0.86
CA GLY A 566 0.37 4.90 0.83
C GLY A 566 1.04 4.35 2.08
N SER A 567 0.97 3.04 2.25
CA SER A 567 1.72 2.31 3.27
C SER A 567 2.97 1.66 2.68
N LEU A 568 3.93 1.33 3.55
CA LEU A 568 5.09 0.49 3.28
C LEU A 568 4.65 -0.85 2.69
N ARG A 569 3.52 -1.40 3.16
CA ARG A 569 2.91 -2.61 2.60
C ARG A 569 2.46 -2.43 1.14
N PHE A 570 1.88 -1.28 0.81
CA PHE A 570 1.47 -0.94 -0.56
C PHE A 570 2.67 -0.72 -1.49
N ALA A 571 3.75 -0.10 -1.00
CA ALA A 571 5.01 0.04 -1.74
C ALA A 571 5.68 -1.33 -2.02
N LEU A 572 5.71 -2.22 -1.03
CA LEU A 572 6.25 -3.58 -1.20
C LEU A 572 5.40 -4.45 -2.11
N LEU A 573 4.07 -4.25 -2.12
CA LEU A 573 3.18 -4.86 -3.10
C LEU A 573 3.56 -4.42 -4.51
N ARG A 574 3.77 -3.12 -4.73
CA ARG A 574 4.23 -2.59 -6.03
C ARG A 574 5.56 -3.22 -6.44
N GLU A 575 6.57 -3.28 -5.55
CA GLU A 575 7.85 -3.96 -5.84
C GLU A 575 7.61 -5.39 -6.32
N GLY A 576 6.77 -6.16 -5.63
CA GLY A 576 6.41 -7.51 -6.06
C GLY A 576 5.72 -7.53 -7.42
N ILE A 577 4.78 -6.61 -7.69
CA ILE A 577 4.03 -6.54 -8.95
C ILE A 577 4.99 -6.25 -10.12
N GLU A 578 5.96 -5.35 -9.94
CA GLU A 578 7.00 -5.08 -10.94
C GLU A 578 7.87 -6.32 -11.21
N GLU A 579 8.22 -7.09 -10.17
CA GLU A 579 8.92 -8.37 -10.31
C GLU A 579 8.09 -9.42 -11.07
N LEU A 580 6.78 -9.48 -10.84
CA LEU A 580 5.87 -10.38 -11.57
C LEU A 580 5.83 -10.05 -13.07
N GLU A 581 5.82 -8.78 -13.41
CA GLU A 581 5.90 -8.32 -14.80
C GLU A 581 7.24 -8.72 -15.44
N LEU A 582 8.35 -8.61 -14.71
CA LEU A 582 9.66 -9.09 -15.18
C LEU A 582 9.69 -10.61 -15.39
N LEU A 583 9.07 -11.40 -14.50
CA LEU A 583 8.94 -12.85 -14.68
C LEU A 583 8.15 -13.19 -15.96
N TYR A 584 7.07 -12.47 -16.24
CA TYR A 584 6.31 -12.65 -17.47
C TYR A 584 7.12 -12.25 -18.71
N GLN A 585 7.83 -11.12 -18.66
CA GLN A 585 8.75 -10.71 -19.72
C GLN A 585 9.84 -11.75 -19.98
N LEU A 586 10.37 -12.40 -18.93
CA LEU A 586 11.38 -13.45 -19.09
C LEU A 586 10.76 -14.65 -19.80
N ALA A 587 9.56 -15.07 -19.40
CA ALA A 587 8.87 -16.18 -20.03
C ALA A 587 8.48 -15.91 -21.49
N SER A 588 8.03 -14.70 -21.83
CA SER A 588 7.71 -14.34 -23.22
C SER A 588 8.94 -14.30 -24.13
N ARG A 589 10.15 -14.22 -23.54
CA ARG A 589 11.45 -14.33 -24.22
C ARG A 589 12.03 -15.75 -24.16
N GLY A 590 11.21 -16.77 -23.97
CA GLY A 590 11.62 -18.18 -23.93
C GLY A 590 12.32 -18.59 -22.62
N GLY A 591 12.32 -17.75 -21.59
CA GLY A 591 12.95 -18.00 -20.30
C GLY A 591 12.02 -18.60 -19.23
N ARG A 592 10.90 -19.24 -19.60
CA ARG A 592 9.91 -19.72 -18.62
C ARG A 592 10.48 -20.70 -17.61
N ALA A 593 11.25 -21.70 -18.06
CA ALA A 593 11.86 -22.69 -17.17
C ALA A 593 12.84 -22.04 -16.17
N GLU A 594 13.61 -21.05 -16.63
CA GLU A 594 14.54 -20.31 -15.76
C GLU A 594 13.79 -19.41 -14.77
N ALA A 595 12.69 -18.76 -15.20
CA ALA A 595 11.82 -18.01 -14.31
C ALA A 595 11.25 -18.91 -13.20
N ASP A 596 10.81 -20.12 -13.56
CA ASP A 596 10.31 -21.12 -12.61
C ASP A 596 11.40 -21.54 -11.61
N GLU A 597 12.60 -21.85 -12.08
CA GLU A 597 13.75 -22.21 -11.23
C GLU A 597 14.13 -21.07 -10.25
N ILE A 598 14.11 -19.82 -10.73
CA ILE A 598 14.36 -18.65 -9.87
C ILE A 598 13.31 -18.55 -8.78
N VAL A 599 12.02 -18.66 -9.13
CA VAL A 599 10.92 -18.59 -8.16
C VAL A 599 10.99 -19.75 -7.16
N GLU A 600 11.23 -20.98 -7.62
CA GLU A 600 11.32 -22.18 -6.78
C GLU A 600 12.48 -22.09 -5.77
N SER A 601 13.53 -21.31 -6.06
CA SER A 601 14.64 -21.09 -5.12
C SER A 601 14.26 -20.32 -3.85
N ILE A 602 13.13 -19.59 -3.87
CA ILE A 602 12.64 -18.80 -2.73
C ILE A 602 11.17 -19.07 -2.37
N CYS A 603 10.44 -19.83 -3.18
CA CYS A 603 9.00 -20.01 -3.04
C CYS A 603 8.59 -21.43 -3.48
N ARG A 604 8.41 -22.33 -2.50
CA ARG A 604 7.99 -23.71 -2.74
C ARG A 604 6.47 -23.86 -2.70
N GLY A 605 5.80 -23.06 -1.88
CA GLY A 605 4.34 -22.98 -1.80
C GLY A 605 3.83 -21.86 -0.88
N VAL A 606 2.51 -21.72 -0.75
CA VAL A 606 1.83 -20.64 -0.01
C VAL A 606 2.17 -20.62 1.48
N LYS A 607 2.66 -21.72 2.03
CA LYS A 607 3.13 -21.86 3.42
C LYS A 607 4.66 -21.95 3.55
N ASP A 608 5.38 -22.04 2.44
CA ASP A 608 6.81 -22.36 2.38
C ASP A 608 7.51 -21.46 1.35
N PHE A 609 7.88 -20.26 1.81
CA PHE A 609 8.57 -19.26 1.02
C PHE A 609 9.50 -18.42 1.91
N SER A 610 10.54 -17.86 1.30
CA SER A 610 11.56 -17.08 1.98
C SER A 610 11.00 -15.75 2.49
N ARG A 611 11.42 -15.39 3.69
CA ARG A 611 11.26 -14.05 4.27
C ARG A 611 12.62 -13.39 4.53
N ASP A 612 13.69 -14.01 4.05
CA ASP A 612 15.05 -13.46 4.10
C ASP A 612 15.23 -12.46 2.96
N PRO A 613 15.44 -11.16 3.26
CA PRO A 613 15.63 -10.13 2.25
C PRO A 613 16.77 -10.46 1.27
N ALA A 614 17.87 -11.03 1.76
CA ALA A 614 19.03 -11.34 0.92
C ALA A 614 18.71 -12.43 -0.12
N ALA A 615 17.90 -13.43 0.26
CA ALA A 615 17.46 -14.47 -0.66
C ALA A 615 16.53 -13.92 -1.75
N ILE A 616 15.60 -13.03 -1.37
CA ILE A 616 14.65 -12.41 -2.31
C ILE A 616 15.40 -11.50 -3.29
N ASP A 617 16.29 -10.64 -2.80
CA ASP A 617 17.06 -9.73 -3.66
C ASP A 617 18.02 -10.49 -4.57
N LYS A 618 18.61 -11.60 -4.10
CA LYS A 618 19.41 -12.50 -4.95
C LYS A 618 18.57 -13.13 -6.06
N ALA A 619 17.34 -13.57 -5.78
CA ALA A 619 16.44 -14.11 -6.80
C ALA A 619 16.01 -13.04 -7.82
N ARG A 620 15.68 -11.83 -7.35
CA ARG A 620 15.39 -10.68 -8.21
C ARG A 620 16.58 -10.35 -9.13
N ARG A 621 17.80 -10.31 -8.60
CA ARG A 621 19.01 -10.09 -9.41
C ARG A 621 19.19 -11.15 -10.48
N ARG A 622 18.98 -12.44 -10.16
CA ARG A 622 19.03 -13.53 -11.16
C ARG A 622 18.02 -13.29 -12.29
N LEU A 623 16.80 -12.87 -11.95
CA LEU A 623 15.77 -12.52 -12.93
C LEU A 623 16.21 -11.39 -13.87
N ILE A 624 16.74 -10.30 -13.33
CA ILE A 624 17.23 -9.17 -14.14
C ILE A 624 18.38 -9.60 -15.05
N LEU A 625 19.34 -10.40 -14.53
CA LEU A 625 20.45 -10.93 -15.32
C LEU A 625 19.97 -11.83 -16.47
N ALA A 626 19.00 -12.70 -16.22
CA ALA A 626 18.41 -13.58 -17.21
C ALA A 626 17.72 -12.81 -18.36
N LEU A 627 17.05 -11.70 -18.03
CA LEU A 627 16.46 -10.78 -19.00
C LEU A 627 17.52 -10.03 -19.81
N ALA A 628 18.53 -9.47 -19.12
CA ALA A 628 19.60 -8.72 -19.76
C ALA A 628 20.43 -9.59 -20.72
N ALA A 629 20.68 -10.86 -20.38
CA ALA A 629 21.38 -11.80 -21.25
C ALA A 629 20.61 -12.07 -22.55
N ARG A 630 19.27 -12.23 -22.48
CA ARG A 630 18.42 -12.46 -23.65
C ARG A 630 18.24 -11.23 -24.53
N GLN A 631 18.33 -10.03 -23.95
CA GLN A 631 18.27 -8.80 -24.74
C GLN A 631 19.50 -8.63 -25.64
N LYS A 632 20.68 -9.09 -25.19
CA LYS A 632 21.91 -9.09 -26.01
C LYS A 632 21.90 -10.14 -27.12
N ALA A 633 21.06 -11.17 -27.01
CA ALA A 633 20.99 -12.27 -27.97
C ALA A 633 20.01 -12.02 -29.13
N ARG A 634 19.27 -10.91 -29.13
CA ARG A 634 18.46 -10.49 -30.28
C ARG A 634 19.35 -9.69 -31.25
N PRO A 635 19.49 -10.15 -32.51
CA PRO A 635 20.30 -9.45 -33.52
C PRO A 635 19.79 -8.05 -33.83
#